data_AF-A0A9W6I804-F1
#
_entry.id   AF-A0A9W6I804-F1
#
_cell.length_a   1.000
_cell.length_b   1.000
_cell.length_c   1.000
_cell.angle_alpha   90.00
_cell.angle_beta   90.00
_cell.angle_gamma   90.00
#
_symmetry.space_group_name_H-M   'P 1'
#
loop_
_entity.id
_entity.type
_entity.pdbx_description
1 polymer ?
#
loop_
_entity_poly.entity_id
_entity_poly.type
_entity_poly.pdbx_seq_one_letter_code
_entity_poly.pdbx_strand_id
1 'polypeptide(L)'
;MALADDTTAKYSEALRELHEAAGSPTGETIKRQAERRRPPLKISNQSWSDWRRGLNVPSDEAEARFLIACLKGLARRRSPEYEPPPDAWWEQTRKRALEERRAGTGRGGRPPARHPAPRGRRPVPLMPEGGPPPGDLAGREADVAELDLWLDGADTSVAVLTGLAGVGKTALATHVLHRALDTGRFGGCLFVDMQGYDPRRRKDADQVLASFLQTLGVAAGDVPAEPSAREALYRSILADCERGGRSLIVVLDNACSARDVAPLLPGSPAHKVLITSRHTLADVGGARIVELRELSAAESLAMLAGRLRAAGNRAPLTGADTEQLAETARLCGRLPLALHIAAALLICEPNMPVASLVRELSATAERLDTLEYEDLAVRAAFELSYRHLTPAQARLFRLLALNPGDTVGAEAAAALVGLNGHRAHRLLRCLRTAHLIEDGSAEGRYRFHDLMREFAGELLSAEEPASERDAATDRLLEYYEKAVSAARRAWFGLGERPSATAVRKALSWLDAERSNLFAAVALAHATGRWRRTCSLAEYLTHYAEFRHLVDDLLTAQTLALNASARVGRIQECTAAADLGIACRLAHRYDDALAHLRRALAIAENLPGTARWGNIQHDLGLTYFQMGRHADAEACHRADLAVCLSRGDVRGQAHSLTALGDAQRMRGRHLEAVVSLSEAIALAERLDAPNILLIAHGNLALTYLAWPTGPPPDYAIRHLCSMLETATAIDARRFKALAFLNLGAAYADRCPPCSHDAAVHWGQEAAKLFTELGDLRYAARALKNVGVVHARAGDPDTADACFQRALAAFTDVEMSQEIEKTRLLMWDVPPLEAPCEHSPQEAWMTEWLNELPHAILRGDTSHLRQVMFLKPVPRDGQMTLVPLVPRDEA
;
A
#
# COMPACT_ATOMS: atom_id res chain seq x y z
N MET A 1 38.83 32.03 31.49
CA MET A 1 38.23 31.02 32.38
C MET A 1 36.79 31.41 32.65
N ALA A 2 35.86 30.94 31.81
CA ALA A 2 34.45 30.92 32.16
C ALA A 2 34.18 29.51 32.69
N LEU A 3 33.67 29.40 33.92
CA LEU A 3 33.27 28.12 34.51
C LEU A 3 32.27 27.46 33.56
N ALA A 4 32.69 26.36 32.92
CA ALA A 4 31.80 25.51 32.16
C ALA A 4 30.72 25.02 33.13
N ASP A 5 29.47 25.29 32.77
CA ASP A 5 28.28 24.91 33.50
C ASP A 5 28.22 23.36 33.52
N ASP A 6 28.75 22.72 34.58
CA ASP A 6 28.89 21.27 34.64
C ASP A 6 27.50 20.59 34.72
N THR A 7 26.98 20.21 33.56
CA THR A 7 25.66 19.61 33.43
C THR A 7 25.56 18.25 34.16
N THR A 8 26.69 17.55 34.35
CA THR A 8 26.74 16.31 35.13
C THR A 8 26.55 16.59 36.62
N ALA A 9 27.18 17.65 37.14
CA ALA A 9 26.97 18.11 38.50
C ALA A 9 25.50 18.48 38.75
N LYS A 10 24.88 19.25 37.84
CA LYS A 10 23.45 19.63 37.91
C LYS A 10 22.51 18.43 37.93
N TYR A 11 22.77 17.44 37.07
CA TYR A 11 21.98 16.20 37.05
C TYR A 11 22.10 15.43 38.38
N SER A 12 23.32 15.32 38.91
CA SER A 12 23.58 14.60 40.16
C SER A 12 23.01 15.28 41.40
N GLU A 13 22.96 16.61 41.41
CA GLU A 13 22.39 17.41 42.48
C GLU A 13 20.87 17.22 42.56
N ALA A 14 20.17 17.40 41.43
CA ALA A 14 18.74 17.12 41.37
C ALA A 14 18.43 15.65 41.73
N LEU A 15 19.29 14.71 41.33
CA LEU A 15 19.13 13.29 41.65
C LEU A 15 19.29 13.03 43.15
N ARG A 16 20.18 13.76 43.84
CA ARG A 16 20.36 13.68 45.30
C ARG A 16 19.14 14.26 46.03
N GLU A 17 18.63 15.41 45.61
CA GLU A 17 17.42 16.01 46.18
C GLU A 17 16.21 15.09 46.03
N LEU A 18 16.02 14.51 44.83
CA LEU A 18 14.96 13.54 44.58
C LEU A 18 15.15 12.25 45.40
N HIS A 19 16.40 11.81 45.61
CA HIS A 19 16.72 10.65 46.45
C HIS A 19 16.42 10.89 47.93
N GLU A 20 16.73 12.08 48.44
CA GLU A 20 16.39 12.51 49.80
C GLU A 20 14.88 12.63 50.00
N ALA A 21 14.16 13.26 49.06
CA ALA A 21 12.70 13.36 49.09
C ALA A 21 12.00 11.99 49.05
N ALA A 22 12.61 11.00 48.38
CA ALA A 22 12.16 9.60 48.38
C ALA A 22 12.47 8.83 49.69
N GLY A 23 13.13 9.48 50.66
CA GLY A 23 13.55 8.90 51.94
C GLY A 23 14.74 7.95 51.81
N SER A 24 15.67 8.30 50.93
CA SER A 24 17.00 7.71 50.74
C SER A 24 17.03 6.18 50.61
N PRO A 25 16.30 5.58 49.64
CA PRO A 25 16.35 4.15 49.40
C PRO A 25 17.79 3.65 49.12
N THR A 26 18.14 2.47 49.63
CA THR A 26 19.47 1.89 49.39
C THR A 26 19.62 1.47 47.92
N GLY A 27 20.86 1.43 47.42
CA GLY A 27 21.14 0.97 46.04
C GLY A 27 20.63 -0.45 45.77
N GLU A 28 20.62 -1.30 46.79
CA GLU A 28 20.12 -2.67 46.71
C GLU A 28 18.59 -2.73 46.55
N THR A 29 17.85 -1.79 47.14
CA THR A 29 16.41 -1.63 46.90
C THR A 29 16.13 -1.21 45.47
N ILE A 30 16.90 -0.27 44.91
CA ILE A 30 16.77 0.19 43.52
C ILE A 30 17.09 -0.95 42.55
N LYS A 31 18.17 -1.69 42.79
CA LYS A 31 18.58 -2.86 42.01
C LYS A 31 17.50 -3.95 42.01
N ARG A 32 16.98 -4.32 43.19
CA ARG A 32 15.93 -5.35 43.31
C ARG A 32 14.64 -4.95 42.57
N GLN A 33 14.31 -3.65 42.51
CA GLN A 33 13.17 -3.18 41.74
C GLN A 33 13.44 -3.18 40.22
N ALA A 34 14.66 -2.87 39.79
CA ALA A 34 15.08 -2.93 38.39
C ALA A 34 15.03 -4.37 37.82
N GLU A 35 15.42 -5.36 38.64
CA GLU A 35 15.40 -6.79 38.30
C GLU A 35 13.98 -7.39 38.18
N ARG A 36 12.98 -6.75 38.79
CA ARG A 36 11.56 -7.20 38.74
C ARG A 36 10.83 -6.77 37.45
N ARG A 37 11.42 -5.91 36.62
CA ARG A 37 10.83 -5.47 35.34
C ARG A 37 10.91 -6.60 34.29
N ARG A 38 10.00 -6.60 33.30
CA ARG A 38 10.15 -7.41 32.07
C ARG A 38 10.14 -6.53 30.81
N PRO A 39 11.28 -6.42 30.08
CA PRO A 39 12.56 -7.06 30.36
C PRO A 39 13.26 -6.46 31.60
N PRO A 40 14.08 -7.24 32.33
CA PRO A 40 14.78 -6.78 33.52
C PRO A 40 15.87 -5.76 33.15
N LEU A 41 16.01 -4.73 33.97
CA LEU A 41 17.06 -3.71 33.82
C LEU A 41 18.28 -4.04 34.70
N LYS A 42 19.48 -3.76 34.21
CA LYS A 42 20.75 -4.13 34.87
C LYS A 42 21.39 -2.92 35.58
N ILE A 43 20.73 -2.39 36.60
CA ILE A 43 21.29 -1.31 37.41
C ILE A 43 22.16 -1.90 38.53
N SER A 44 23.48 -1.65 38.47
CA SER A 44 24.41 -2.09 39.53
C SER A 44 24.49 -1.07 40.68
N ASN A 45 24.85 -1.53 41.89
CA ASN A 45 25.09 -0.64 43.04
C ASN A 45 26.20 0.39 42.74
N GLN A 46 27.19 0.02 41.93
CA GLN A 46 28.26 0.91 41.49
C GLN A 46 27.72 2.00 40.57
N SER A 47 26.94 1.63 39.54
CA SER A 47 26.31 2.58 38.61
C SER A 47 25.44 3.60 39.34
N TRP A 48 24.61 3.12 40.28
CA TRP A 48 23.80 3.99 41.14
C TRP A 48 24.66 4.96 41.97
N SER A 49 25.74 4.47 42.59
CA SER A 49 26.66 5.31 43.36
C SER A 49 27.34 6.37 42.50
N ASP A 50 27.75 6.01 41.28
CA ASP A 50 28.45 6.90 40.35
C ASP A 50 27.52 8.03 39.87
N TRP A 51 26.25 7.73 39.57
CA TRP A 51 25.24 8.73 39.20
C TRP A 51 24.96 9.73 40.32
N ARG A 52 24.85 9.24 41.55
CA ARG A 52 24.57 10.11 42.71
C ARG A 52 25.75 11.01 43.09
N ARG A 53 26.99 10.56 42.82
CA ARG A 53 28.22 11.32 43.08
C ARG A 53 28.60 12.27 41.94
N GLY A 54 27.85 12.29 40.85
CA GLY A 54 28.16 13.11 39.68
C GLY A 54 29.40 12.66 38.92
N LEU A 55 29.80 11.39 39.05
CA LEU A 55 30.92 10.82 38.30
C LEU A 55 30.53 10.51 36.84
N ASN A 56 29.25 10.20 36.60
CA ASN A 56 28.64 10.05 35.28
C ASN A 56 27.11 10.19 35.38
N VAL A 57 26.40 10.15 34.24
CA VAL A 57 24.94 10.03 34.16
C VAL A 57 24.55 8.70 33.50
N PRO A 58 23.32 8.18 33.69
CA PRO A 58 22.89 6.94 33.04
C PRO A 58 23.01 7.04 31.51
N SER A 59 23.71 6.09 30.90
CA SER A 59 23.88 6.04 29.43
C SER A 59 22.70 5.37 28.73
N ASP A 60 22.03 4.45 29.41
CA ASP A 60 20.84 3.77 28.93
C ASP A 60 19.59 4.58 29.33
N GLU A 61 18.77 4.90 28.34
CA GLU A 61 17.57 5.71 28.52
C GLU A 61 16.50 5.00 29.36
N ALA A 62 16.37 3.68 29.21
CA ALA A 62 15.41 2.90 29.97
C ALA A 62 15.81 2.80 31.45
N GLU A 63 17.11 2.72 31.75
CA GLU A 63 17.64 2.79 33.12
C GLU A 63 17.41 4.18 33.74
N ALA A 64 17.67 5.25 32.99
CA ALA A 64 17.47 6.62 33.43
C ALA A 64 15.99 6.89 33.78
N ARG A 65 15.08 6.56 32.85
CA ARG A 65 13.64 6.78 33.05
C ARG A 65 13.11 5.94 34.21
N PHE A 66 13.54 4.68 34.32
CA PHE A 66 13.16 3.83 35.45
C PHE A 66 13.59 4.44 36.79
N LEU A 67 14.85 4.87 36.89
CA LEU A 67 15.40 5.43 38.12
C LEU A 67 14.62 6.66 38.58
N ILE A 68 14.37 7.61 37.68
CA ILE A 68 13.64 8.85 37.98
C ILE A 68 12.18 8.54 38.34
N ALA A 69 11.50 7.68 37.57
CA ALA A 69 10.11 7.30 37.85
C ALA A 69 9.97 6.59 39.21
N CYS A 70 10.90 5.68 39.53
CA CYS A 70 10.97 4.98 40.80
C CYS A 70 11.09 5.96 41.98
N LEU A 71 12.06 6.89 41.91
CA LEU A 71 12.27 7.85 42.99
C LEU A 71 11.13 8.87 43.10
N LYS A 72 10.56 9.34 41.97
CA LYS A 72 9.37 10.22 41.98
C LYS A 72 8.16 9.55 42.63
N GLY A 73 7.93 8.27 42.33
CA GLY A 73 6.82 7.50 42.93
C GLY A 73 6.99 7.23 44.43
N LEU A 74 8.24 7.21 44.93
CA LEU A 74 8.53 7.14 46.36
C LEU A 74 8.42 8.52 47.03
N ALA A 75 8.94 9.57 46.38
CA ALA A 75 8.88 10.95 46.88
C ALA A 75 7.44 11.45 47.04
N ARG A 76 6.55 11.20 46.06
CA ARG A 76 5.12 11.56 46.15
C ARG A 76 4.42 10.99 47.39
N ARG A 77 4.88 9.86 47.92
CA ARG A 77 4.28 9.21 49.10
C ARG A 77 4.84 9.71 50.42
N ARG A 78 6.04 10.30 50.42
CA ARG A 78 6.78 10.67 51.64
C ARG A 78 6.94 12.17 51.82
N SER A 79 7.10 12.90 50.74
CA SER A 79 7.35 14.34 50.71
C SER A 79 6.44 14.96 49.63
N PRO A 80 5.11 15.01 49.84
CA PRO A 80 4.16 15.49 48.84
C PRO A 80 4.35 16.97 48.46
N GLU A 81 5.05 17.75 49.29
CA GLU A 81 5.40 19.15 49.05
C GLU A 81 6.63 19.32 48.13
N TYR A 82 7.41 18.26 47.90
CA TYR A 82 8.57 18.31 47.01
C TYR A 82 8.14 18.18 45.55
N GLU A 83 8.40 19.21 44.75
CA GLU A 83 8.10 19.23 43.33
C GLU A 83 9.36 18.91 42.51
N PRO A 84 9.49 17.68 41.97
CA PRO A 84 10.68 17.29 41.22
C PRO A 84 10.70 17.93 39.82
N PRO A 85 11.87 18.12 39.21
CA PRO A 85 11.97 18.63 37.84
C PRO A 85 11.12 17.82 36.84
N PRO A 86 10.54 18.45 35.81
CA PRO A 86 9.70 17.79 34.81
C PRO A 86 10.50 16.77 33.99
N ASP A 87 9.84 15.74 33.43
CA ASP A 87 10.52 14.64 32.74
C ASP A 87 11.36 15.10 31.55
N ALA A 88 10.90 16.14 30.84
CA ALA A 88 11.65 16.76 29.76
C ALA A 88 13.00 17.37 30.23
N TRP A 89 13.05 17.90 31.46
CA TRP A 89 14.28 18.45 32.03
C TRP A 89 15.31 17.36 32.31
N TRP A 90 14.90 16.22 32.86
CA TRP A 90 15.78 15.08 33.12
C TRP A 90 16.39 14.52 31.84
N GLU A 91 15.57 14.40 30.79
CA GLU A 91 16.00 13.90 29.49
C GLU A 91 16.96 14.87 28.80
N GLN A 92 16.64 16.17 28.79
CA GLN A 92 17.47 17.21 28.17
C GLN A 92 18.82 17.37 28.89
N THR A 93 18.82 17.38 30.22
CA THR A 93 20.02 17.51 31.04
C THR A 93 20.92 16.28 30.90
N ARG A 94 20.35 15.06 30.87
CA ARG A 94 21.11 13.82 30.61
C ARG A 94 21.76 13.82 29.23
N LYS A 95 21.01 14.19 28.18
CA LYS A 95 21.54 14.26 26.81
C LYS A 95 22.72 15.23 26.73
N ARG A 96 22.56 16.43 27.29
CA ARG A 96 23.61 17.44 27.32
C ARG A 96 24.84 17.01 28.12
N ALA A 97 24.68 16.36 29.28
CA ALA A 97 25.79 15.79 30.04
C ALA A 97 26.55 14.68 29.27
N LEU A 98 25.83 13.85 28.52
CA LEU A 98 26.44 12.82 27.64
C LEU A 98 27.15 13.45 26.44
N GLU A 99 26.63 14.53 25.87
CA GLU A 99 27.23 15.28 24.77
C GLU A 99 28.51 16.03 25.22
N GLU A 100 28.48 16.70 26.37
CA GLU A 100 29.66 17.35 26.96
C GLU A 100 30.78 16.34 27.25
N ARG A 101 30.42 15.14 27.73
CA ARG A 101 31.37 14.04 27.94
C ARG A 101 31.94 13.49 26.63
N ARG A 102 31.13 13.41 25.57
CA ARG A 102 31.57 12.99 24.22
C ARG A 102 32.49 14.03 23.56
N ALA A 103 32.23 15.31 23.79
CA ALA A 103 33.04 16.42 23.29
C ALA A 103 34.40 16.54 24.01
N GLY A 104 34.49 16.12 25.28
CA GLY A 104 35.72 16.13 26.08
C GLY A 104 36.72 14.98 25.81
N THR A 105 36.32 13.95 25.07
CA THR A 105 37.22 12.81 24.72
C THR A 105 37.66 12.91 23.27
N GLY A 106 38.78 13.59 23.04
CA GLY A 106 39.44 13.66 21.72
C GLY A 106 40.15 12.36 21.33
N ARG A 107 40.02 12.03 20.03
CA ARG A 107 40.72 11.02 19.22
C ARG A 107 40.22 9.57 19.32
N GLY A 108 39.40 9.20 18.34
CA GLY A 108 39.04 7.81 18.03
C GLY A 108 37.69 7.75 17.32
N GLY A 109 37.68 7.88 15.99
CA GLY A 109 36.46 7.85 15.19
C GLY A 109 35.67 6.55 15.40
N ARG A 110 34.37 6.69 15.71
CA ARG A 110 33.39 5.61 15.61
C ARG A 110 32.31 6.07 14.61
N PRO A 111 31.86 5.22 13.67
CA PRO A 111 30.94 5.61 12.61
C PRO A 111 29.57 6.06 13.18
N PRO A 112 28.75 6.78 12.41
CA PRO A 112 27.44 7.25 12.87
C PRO A 112 26.57 6.10 13.38
N ALA A 113 25.78 6.40 14.42
CA ALA A 113 24.91 5.45 15.09
C ALA A 113 23.95 4.79 14.10
N ARG A 114 23.89 3.45 14.14
CA ARG A 114 22.88 2.65 13.43
C ARG A 114 21.49 3.10 13.86
N HIS A 115 20.65 3.46 12.91
CA HIS A 115 19.21 3.56 13.11
C HIS A 115 18.68 2.22 13.69
N PRO A 116 17.78 2.22 14.69
CA PRO A 116 17.10 0.99 15.08
C PRO A 116 16.26 0.52 13.90
N ALA A 117 16.53 -0.71 13.48
CA ALA A 117 15.93 -1.34 12.32
C ALA A 117 14.43 -1.60 12.54
N PRO A 118 13.56 -1.39 11.52
CA PRO A 118 12.13 -1.66 11.60
C PRO A 118 11.85 -3.16 11.70
N ARG A 119 11.28 -3.60 12.83
CA ARG A 119 10.94 -5.01 13.06
C ARG A 119 9.57 -5.36 12.47
N GLY A 120 9.58 -5.70 11.19
CA GLY A 120 8.87 -6.85 10.60
C GLY A 120 7.34 -6.87 10.65
N ARG A 121 6.68 -5.99 9.89
CA ARG A 121 5.38 -6.30 9.25
C ARG A 121 5.44 -7.66 8.53
N ARG A 122 4.30 -8.35 8.46
CA ARG A 122 4.13 -9.51 7.56
C ARG A 122 4.00 -8.99 6.12
N PRO A 123 4.90 -9.36 5.18
CA PRO A 123 4.75 -8.99 3.79
C PRO A 123 3.50 -9.65 3.21
N VAL A 124 2.66 -8.89 2.50
CA VAL A 124 1.68 -9.49 1.59
C VAL A 124 2.46 -9.96 0.36
N PRO A 125 2.39 -11.24 -0.04
CA PRO A 125 3.18 -11.76 -1.16
C PRO A 125 2.84 -11.05 -2.48
N LEU A 126 3.85 -10.53 -3.19
CA LEU A 126 3.76 -10.28 -4.63
C LEU A 126 3.96 -11.64 -5.33
N MET A 127 2.86 -12.33 -5.60
CA MET A 127 2.87 -13.55 -6.41
C MET A 127 2.42 -13.23 -7.83
N PRO A 128 3.01 -13.87 -8.86
CA PRO A 128 2.30 -14.10 -10.11
C PRO A 128 1.01 -14.89 -9.81
N GLU A 129 -0.13 -14.43 -10.30
CA GLU A 129 -1.36 -15.24 -10.25
C GLU A 129 -1.21 -16.44 -11.20
N GLY A 130 -1.11 -17.64 -10.64
CA GLY A 130 -1.06 -18.91 -11.37
C GLY A 130 0.36 -19.43 -11.67
N GLY A 131 0.54 -20.75 -11.54
CA GLY A 131 1.77 -21.43 -11.95
C GLY A 131 1.87 -21.61 -13.47
N PRO A 132 3.08 -21.89 -14.01
CA PRO A 132 3.24 -22.13 -15.44
C PRO A 132 2.42 -23.36 -15.89
N PRO A 133 1.90 -23.38 -17.14
CA PRO A 133 1.16 -24.52 -17.63
C PRO A 133 2.07 -25.77 -17.68
N PRO A 134 1.53 -26.99 -17.45
CA PRO A 134 2.32 -28.21 -17.29
C PRO A 134 3.27 -28.55 -18.45
N GLY A 135 2.98 -28.06 -19.66
CA GLY A 135 3.81 -28.30 -20.85
C GLY A 135 5.10 -27.48 -20.91
N ASP A 136 5.19 -26.39 -20.15
CA ASP A 136 6.34 -25.47 -20.20
C ASP A 136 7.53 -25.95 -19.35
N LEU A 137 7.33 -27.01 -18.56
CA LEU A 137 8.33 -27.61 -17.67
C LEU A 137 8.79 -29.01 -18.11
N ALA A 138 8.30 -29.51 -19.24
CA ALA A 138 8.66 -30.84 -19.71
C ALA A 138 10.18 -30.95 -19.99
N GLY A 139 10.85 -31.98 -19.46
CA GLY A 139 12.28 -32.18 -19.63
C GLY A 139 13.16 -31.29 -18.74
N ARG A 140 12.59 -30.70 -17.69
CA ARG A 140 13.29 -29.83 -16.73
C ARG A 140 13.46 -30.45 -15.36
N GLU A 141 13.26 -31.77 -15.23
CA GLU A 141 13.28 -32.47 -13.95
C GLU A 141 14.65 -32.38 -13.26
N ALA A 142 15.74 -32.44 -14.03
CA ALA A 142 17.10 -32.28 -13.52
C ALA A 142 17.39 -30.85 -13.06
N ASP A 143 16.95 -29.85 -13.84
CA ASP A 143 17.10 -28.43 -13.52
C ASP A 143 16.31 -28.06 -12.25
N VAL A 144 15.09 -28.60 -12.11
CA VAL A 144 14.27 -28.46 -10.89
C VAL A 144 14.97 -29.11 -9.70
N ALA A 145 15.50 -30.32 -9.84
CA ALA A 145 16.21 -31.00 -8.77
C ALA A 145 17.48 -30.23 -8.34
N GLU A 146 18.20 -29.62 -9.28
CA GLU A 146 19.35 -28.77 -8.97
C GLU A 146 18.95 -27.51 -8.19
N LEU A 147 17.85 -26.86 -8.60
CA LEU A 147 17.33 -25.68 -7.89
C LEU A 147 16.76 -26.05 -6.53
N ASP A 148 16.13 -27.21 -6.37
CA ASP A 148 15.67 -27.73 -5.08
C ASP A 148 16.87 -27.94 -4.13
N LEU A 149 17.98 -28.51 -4.62
CA LEU A 149 19.23 -28.61 -3.85
C LEU A 149 19.81 -27.23 -3.47
N TRP A 150 19.70 -26.24 -4.36
CA TRP A 150 20.12 -24.87 -4.05
C TRP A 150 19.21 -24.19 -3.02
N LEU A 151 17.90 -24.39 -3.10
CA LEU A 151 16.95 -23.93 -2.09
C LEU A 151 17.32 -24.53 -0.73
N ASP A 152 17.76 -25.80 -0.72
CA ASP A 152 18.13 -26.52 0.49
C ASP A 152 19.49 -26.13 1.08
N GLY A 153 20.48 -25.85 0.23
CA GLY A 153 21.85 -25.53 0.64
C GLY A 153 22.01 -24.20 1.38
N ALA A 154 23.00 -24.11 2.27
CA ALA A 154 23.34 -22.89 3.03
C ALA A 154 24.46 -22.05 2.39
N ASP A 155 25.21 -22.62 1.43
CA ASP A 155 26.47 -22.04 0.94
C ASP A 155 26.29 -20.91 -0.08
N THR A 156 25.13 -20.85 -0.75
CA THR A 156 24.88 -19.87 -1.82
C THR A 156 23.46 -19.31 -1.74
N SER A 157 23.36 -17.98 -1.66
CA SER A 157 22.08 -17.25 -1.53
C SER A 157 21.46 -16.87 -2.87
N VAL A 158 22.28 -16.74 -3.92
CA VAL A 158 21.85 -16.27 -5.25
C VAL A 158 22.02 -17.38 -6.28
N ALA A 159 21.00 -17.65 -7.08
CA ALA A 159 21.09 -18.47 -8.27
C ALA A 159 20.76 -17.61 -9.50
N VAL A 160 21.57 -17.75 -10.55
CA VAL A 160 21.35 -17.11 -11.84
C VAL A 160 21.01 -18.20 -12.86
N LEU A 161 19.75 -18.19 -13.30
CA LEU A 161 19.27 -18.97 -14.43
C LEU A 161 19.65 -18.23 -15.71
N THR A 162 20.68 -18.75 -16.38
CA THR A 162 21.16 -18.23 -17.67
C THR A 162 20.80 -19.19 -18.79
N GLY A 163 20.66 -18.69 -20.01
CA GLY A 163 20.41 -19.52 -21.19
C GLY A 163 19.79 -18.73 -22.32
N LEU A 164 19.67 -19.37 -23.49
CA LEU A 164 19.12 -18.77 -24.70
C LEU A 164 17.71 -18.20 -24.50
N ALA A 165 17.33 -17.24 -25.35
CA ALA A 165 16.01 -16.65 -25.27
C ALA A 165 14.95 -17.71 -25.66
N GLY A 166 13.83 -17.78 -24.93
CA GLY A 166 12.79 -18.80 -25.16
C GLY A 166 13.11 -20.21 -24.63
N VAL A 167 14.22 -20.41 -23.89
CA VAL A 167 14.61 -21.71 -23.31
C VAL A 167 13.73 -22.17 -22.13
N GLY A 168 12.92 -21.28 -21.56
CA GLY A 168 12.00 -21.58 -20.44
C GLY A 168 12.40 -21.07 -19.05
N LYS A 169 13.35 -20.11 -18.94
CA LYS A 169 13.85 -19.59 -17.65
C LYS A 169 12.76 -19.07 -16.73
N THR A 170 11.86 -18.21 -17.23
CA THR A 170 10.76 -17.62 -16.45
C THR A 170 9.78 -18.69 -15.97
N ALA A 171 9.45 -19.68 -16.81
CA ALA A 171 8.58 -20.79 -16.43
C ALA A 171 9.21 -21.61 -15.28
N LEU A 172 10.49 -21.95 -15.40
CA LEU A 172 11.22 -22.65 -14.35
C LEU A 172 11.31 -21.83 -13.06
N ALA A 173 11.63 -20.54 -13.15
CA ALA A 173 11.74 -19.67 -11.98
C ALA A 173 10.43 -19.54 -11.21
N THR A 174 9.31 -19.35 -11.91
CA THR A 174 7.97 -19.30 -11.32
C THR A 174 7.59 -20.65 -10.72
N HIS A 175 7.93 -21.76 -11.37
CA HIS A 175 7.69 -23.10 -10.82
C HIS A 175 8.45 -23.34 -9.51
N VAL A 176 9.74 -23.04 -9.49
CA VAL A 176 10.59 -23.16 -8.29
C VAL A 176 10.10 -22.23 -7.18
N LEU A 177 9.64 -21.02 -7.52
CA LEU A 177 9.05 -20.09 -6.56
C LEU A 177 7.81 -20.69 -5.87
N HIS A 178 6.85 -21.22 -6.65
CA HIS A 178 5.65 -21.87 -6.09
C HIS A 178 6.02 -23.05 -5.20
N ARG A 179 6.91 -23.94 -5.68
CA ARG A 179 7.37 -25.09 -4.89
C ARG A 179 8.04 -24.67 -3.58
N ALA A 180 8.93 -23.67 -3.63
CA ALA A 180 9.61 -23.16 -2.45
C ALA A 180 8.62 -22.65 -1.39
N LEU A 181 7.53 -22.03 -1.81
CA LEU A 181 6.51 -21.50 -0.91
C LEU A 181 5.59 -22.59 -0.36
N ASP A 182 5.27 -23.62 -1.16
CA ASP A 182 4.51 -24.80 -0.72
C ASP A 182 5.23 -25.58 0.39
N THR A 183 6.57 -25.54 0.45
CA THR A 183 7.33 -26.17 1.55
C THR A 183 7.14 -25.48 2.91
N GLY A 184 6.60 -24.25 2.95
CA GLY A 184 6.48 -23.45 4.17
C GLY A 184 7.80 -22.93 4.74
N ARG A 185 8.93 -23.16 4.05
CA ARG A 185 10.29 -22.71 4.48
C ARG A 185 10.47 -21.19 4.41
N PHE A 186 9.81 -20.54 3.47
CA PHE A 186 9.90 -19.10 3.26
C PHE A 186 8.62 -18.43 3.76
N GLY A 187 8.77 -17.38 4.57
CA GLY A 187 7.66 -16.62 5.14
C GLY A 187 7.03 -15.62 4.18
N GLY A 188 7.51 -15.57 2.93
CA GLY A 188 7.00 -14.69 1.88
C GLY A 188 7.90 -14.66 0.64
N CYS A 189 7.42 -14.02 -0.41
CA CYS A 189 8.15 -13.82 -1.65
C CYS A 189 8.04 -12.39 -2.20
N LEU A 190 9.04 -12.01 -3.00
CA LEU A 190 9.04 -10.81 -3.82
C LEU A 190 9.32 -11.22 -5.26
N PHE A 191 8.36 -11.02 -6.16
CA PHE A 191 8.54 -11.26 -7.59
C PHE A 191 8.52 -9.93 -8.35
N VAL A 192 9.47 -9.74 -9.26
CA VAL A 192 9.45 -8.61 -10.19
C VAL A 192 10.00 -9.04 -11.56
N ASP A 193 9.26 -8.68 -12.61
CA ASP A 193 9.79 -8.64 -13.97
C ASP A 193 10.53 -7.31 -14.17
N MET A 194 11.85 -7.39 -14.33
CA MET A 194 12.78 -6.27 -14.53
C MET A 194 12.65 -5.66 -15.93
N GLN A 195 12.05 -6.38 -16.88
CA GLN A 195 11.90 -5.95 -18.28
C GLN A 195 13.22 -5.47 -18.89
N GLY A 196 14.34 -6.08 -18.49
CA GLY A 196 15.70 -5.57 -18.72
C GLY A 196 16.10 -5.45 -20.19
N TYR A 197 15.41 -6.19 -21.07
CA TYR A 197 15.65 -6.21 -22.50
C TYR A 197 14.75 -5.25 -23.30
N ASP A 198 13.84 -4.53 -22.62
CA ASP A 198 13.04 -3.47 -23.24
C ASP A 198 13.54 -2.09 -22.79
N PRO A 199 14.23 -1.31 -23.65
CA PRO A 199 14.76 0.00 -23.28
C PRO A 199 13.72 1.01 -22.79
N ARG A 200 12.44 0.83 -23.15
CA ARG A 200 11.36 1.76 -22.77
C ARG A 200 10.70 1.39 -21.44
N ARG A 201 10.82 0.14 -21.00
CA ARG A 201 10.11 -0.38 -19.81
C ARG A 201 11.02 -1.02 -18.77
N ARG A 202 12.33 -1.13 -19.05
CA ARG A 202 13.35 -1.60 -18.11
C ARG A 202 13.20 -0.88 -16.78
N LYS A 203 13.07 -1.67 -15.72
CA LYS A 203 13.07 -1.20 -14.34
C LYS A 203 14.50 -1.16 -13.84
N ASP A 204 14.88 -0.06 -13.23
CA ASP A 204 16.17 0.03 -12.54
C ASP A 204 16.06 -0.50 -11.09
N ALA A 205 17.20 -0.67 -10.45
CA ALA A 205 17.26 -1.17 -9.08
C ALA A 205 16.52 -0.27 -8.08
N ASP A 206 16.50 1.04 -8.31
CA ASP A 206 15.96 2.02 -7.39
C ASP A 206 14.43 2.00 -7.38
N GLN A 207 13.81 1.90 -8.57
CA GLN A 207 12.38 1.69 -8.75
C GLN A 207 11.91 0.38 -8.10
N VAL A 208 12.68 -0.70 -8.29
CA VAL A 208 12.37 -2.01 -7.70
C VAL A 208 12.53 -1.99 -6.18
N LEU A 209 13.58 -1.36 -5.66
CA LEU A 209 13.78 -1.20 -4.22
C LEU A 209 12.63 -0.42 -3.57
N ALA A 210 12.20 0.68 -4.18
CA ALA A 210 11.05 1.45 -3.67
C ALA A 210 9.79 0.56 -3.57
N SER A 211 9.49 -0.20 -4.63
CA SER A 211 8.37 -1.14 -4.66
C SER A 211 8.51 -2.27 -3.63
N PHE A 212 9.70 -2.85 -3.47
CA PHE A 212 9.98 -3.88 -2.48
C PHE A 212 9.83 -3.37 -1.05
N LEU A 213 10.36 -2.19 -0.74
CA LEU A 213 10.25 -1.59 0.59
C LEU A 213 8.77 -1.36 0.97
N GLN A 214 7.96 -0.86 0.04
CA GLN A 214 6.53 -0.70 0.26
C GLN A 214 5.83 -2.04 0.48
N THR A 215 6.17 -3.06 -0.32
CA THR A 215 5.64 -4.42 -0.16
C THR A 215 6.02 -5.04 1.18
N LEU A 216 7.24 -4.77 1.65
CA LEU A 216 7.74 -5.16 2.97
C LEU A 216 7.14 -4.32 4.11
N GLY A 217 6.28 -3.36 3.77
CA GLY A 217 5.45 -2.62 4.72
C GLY A 217 5.99 -1.25 5.12
N VAL A 218 7.06 -0.76 4.49
CA VAL A 218 7.53 0.63 4.67
C VAL A 218 6.51 1.59 4.06
N ALA A 219 6.03 2.55 4.84
CA ALA A 219 5.11 3.55 4.30
C ALA A 219 5.80 4.34 3.18
N ALA A 220 5.06 4.72 2.12
CA ALA A 220 5.66 5.40 0.96
C ALA A 220 6.46 6.66 1.34
N GLY A 221 6.08 7.35 2.42
CA GLY A 221 6.81 8.51 2.92
C GLY A 221 8.02 8.23 3.81
N ASP A 222 8.15 7.01 4.30
CA ASP A 222 9.32 6.54 5.05
C ASP A 222 10.36 5.89 4.13
N VAL A 223 10.03 5.68 2.85
CA VAL A 223 10.99 5.24 1.84
C VAL A 223 11.96 6.40 1.55
N PRO A 224 13.27 6.23 1.81
CA PRO A 224 14.25 7.29 1.61
C PRO A 224 14.25 7.81 0.17
N ALA A 225 14.53 9.10 -0.05
CA ALA A 225 14.63 9.64 -1.41
C ALA A 225 15.93 9.22 -2.13
N GLU A 226 16.98 8.94 -1.37
CA GLU A 226 18.30 8.59 -1.91
C GLU A 226 18.41 7.07 -2.18
N PRO A 227 18.87 6.65 -3.38
CA PRO A 227 18.98 5.22 -3.72
C PRO A 227 19.83 4.40 -2.75
N SER A 228 20.95 4.98 -2.29
CA SER A 228 21.86 4.34 -1.32
C SER A 228 21.16 4.05 0.02
N ALA A 229 20.27 4.94 0.45
CA ALA A 229 19.51 4.80 1.69
C ALA A 229 18.38 3.79 1.55
N ARG A 230 17.75 3.66 0.37
CA ARG A 230 16.77 2.59 0.09
C ARG A 230 17.42 1.22 0.14
N GLU A 231 18.58 1.07 -0.48
CA GLU A 231 19.37 -0.17 -0.44
C GLU A 231 19.72 -0.57 1.01
N ALA A 232 20.20 0.40 1.81
CA ALA A 232 20.53 0.18 3.21
C ALA A 232 19.31 -0.24 4.04
N LEU A 233 18.16 0.43 3.85
CA LEU A 233 16.90 0.09 4.53
C LEU A 233 16.41 -1.30 4.14
N TYR A 234 16.47 -1.64 2.85
CA TYR A 234 16.06 -2.95 2.34
C TYR A 234 16.88 -4.07 3.00
N ARG A 235 18.22 -3.94 3.02
CA ARG A 235 19.10 -4.90 3.71
C ARG A 235 18.82 -4.97 5.21
N SER A 236 18.48 -3.85 5.84
CA SER A 236 18.12 -3.82 7.26
C SER A 236 16.87 -4.65 7.54
N ILE A 237 15.82 -4.49 6.74
CA ILE A 237 14.55 -5.23 6.87
C ILE A 237 14.78 -6.73 6.66
N LEU A 238 15.57 -7.13 5.66
CA LEU A 238 15.93 -8.54 5.46
C LEU A 238 16.63 -9.11 6.70
N ALA A 239 17.61 -8.40 7.24
CA ALA A 239 18.29 -8.81 8.47
C ALA A 239 17.34 -8.90 9.69
N ASP A 240 16.27 -8.09 9.75
CA ASP A 240 15.21 -8.23 10.75
C ASP A 240 14.36 -9.49 10.54
N CYS A 241 13.97 -9.76 9.29
CA CYS A 241 13.27 -10.99 8.93
C CYS A 241 14.06 -12.23 9.35
N GLU A 242 15.35 -12.29 9.02
CA GLU A 242 16.25 -13.38 9.42
C GLU A 242 16.29 -13.57 10.94
N ARG A 243 16.48 -12.47 11.70
CA ARG A 243 16.47 -12.51 13.18
C ARG A 243 15.13 -12.96 13.76
N GLY A 244 14.04 -12.74 13.04
CA GLY A 244 12.70 -13.22 13.36
C GLY A 244 12.42 -14.66 12.93
N GLY A 245 13.43 -15.39 12.41
CA GLY A 245 13.27 -16.75 11.88
C GLY A 245 12.51 -16.79 10.55
N ARG A 246 12.44 -15.67 9.82
CA ARG A 246 11.71 -15.56 8.56
C ARG A 246 12.68 -15.38 7.40
N SER A 247 12.61 -16.31 6.47
CA SER A 247 13.38 -16.29 5.23
C SER A 247 12.47 -15.84 4.09
N LEU A 248 13.01 -15.09 3.12
CA LEU A 248 12.28 -14.64 1.94
C LEU A 248 12.94 -15.21 0.68
N ILE A 249 12.12 -15.45 -0.34
CA ILE A 249 12.57 -15.76 -1.70
C ILE A 249 12.27 -14.58 -2.63
N VAL A 250 13.27 -14.13 -3.37
CA VAL A 250 13.18 -13.00 -4.31
C VAL A 250 13.40 -13.52 -5.73
N VAL A 251 12.52 -13.20 -6.65
CA VAL A 251 12.67 -13.53 -8.07
C VAL A 251 12.82 -12.25 -8.88
N LEU A 252 13.96 -12.11 -9.55
CA LEU A 252 14.28 -11.02 -10.46
C LEU A 252 14.25 -11.57 -11.89
N ASP A 253 13.09 -11.48 -12.52
CA ASP A 253 12.87 -12.02 -13.87
C ASP A 253 13.35 -11.01 -14.94
N ASN A 254 13.96 -11.50 -16.01
CA ASN A 254 14.45 -10.71 -17.15
C ASN A 254 15.48 -9.62 -16.81
N ALA A 255 16.43 -9.90 -15.91
CA ALA A 255 17.52 -8.99 -15.62
C ALA A 255 18.54 -8.94 -16.77
N CYS A 256 18.97 -7.74 -17.18
CA CYS A 256 19.96 -7.59 -18.27
C CYS A 256 21.38 -7.23 -17.79
N SER A 257 21.55 -6.75 -16.55
CA SER A 257 22.86 -6.32 -16.03
C SER A 257 23.03 -6.63 -14.54
N ALA A 258 24.26 -6.98 -14.15
CA ALA A 258 24.65 -7.17 -12.75
C ALA A 258 24.43 -5.89 -11.93
N ARG A 259 24.56 -4.71 -12.55
CA ARG A 259 24.35 -3.41 -11.90
C ARG A 259 22.91 -3.20 -11.43
N ASP A 260 21.92 -3.73 -12.15
CA ASP A 260 20.51 -3.57 -11.78
C ASP A 260 20.09 -4.54 -10.66
N VAL A 261 20.79 -5.67 -10.54
CA VAL A 261 20.46 -6.71 -9.55
C VAL A 261 21.27 -6.60 -8.28
N ALA A 262 22.52 -6.12 -8.33
CA ALA A 262 23.41 -6.05 -7.17
C ALA A 262 22.82 -5.30 -5.95
N PRO A 263 22.13 -4.16 -6.11
CA PRO A 263 21.48 -3.48 -4.98
C PRO A 263 20.31 -4.26 -4.37
N LEU A 264 19.72 -5.20 -5.13
CA LEU A 264 18.58 -6.03 -4.72
C LEU A 264 19.00 -7.32 -4.00
N LEU A 265 20.30 -7.58 -3.87
CA LEU A 265 20.79 -8.82 -3.26
C LEU A 265 20.81 -8.73 -1.73
N PRO A 266 20.38 -9.80 -1.02
CA PRO A 266 20.49 -9.91 0.41
C PRO A 266 21.96 -10.04 0.82
N GLY A 267 22.30 -9.49 1.99
CA GLY A 267 23.62 -9.67 2.60
C GLY A 267 23.82 -11.00 3.35
N SER A 268 22.80 -11.87 3.38
CA SER A 268 22.77 -13.12 4.17
C SER A 268 22.22 -14.29 3.34
N PRO A 269 22.71 -15.53 3.56
CA PRO A 269 22.19 -16.73 2.90
C PRO A 269 20.84 -17.23 3.43
N ALA A 270 20.30 -16.61 4.48
CA ALA A 270 18.94 -16.91 4.93
C ALA A 270 17.87 -16.58 3.86
N HIS A 271 18.12 -15.55 3.05
CA HIS A 271 17.26 -15.18 1.92
C HIS A 271 17.79 -15.80 0.63
N LYS A 272 16.87 -16.22 -0.24
CA LYS A 272 17.20 -16.80 -1.55
C LYS A 272 16.82 -15.81 -2.66
N VAL A 273 17.71 -15.62 -3.63
CA VAL A 273 17.43 -14.82 -4.83
C VAL A 273 17.60 -15.67 -6.06
N LEU A 274 16.56 -15.72 -6.88
CA LEU A 274 16.57 -16.36 -8.19
C LEU A 274 16.50 -15.30 -9.28
N ILE A 275 17.52 -15.25 -10.13
CA ILE A 275 17.63 -14.27 -11.21
C ILE A 275 17.47 -15.01 -12.53
N THR A 276 16.62 -14.53 -13.43
CA THR A 276 16.61 -15.01 -14.82
C THR A 276 17.26 -13.97 -15.73
N SER A 277 18.14 -14.42 -16.62
CA SER A 277 18.83 -13.55 -17.58
C SER A 277 19.20 -14.31 -18.85
N ARG A 278 19.34 -13.59 -19.98
CA ARG A 278 19.99 -14.15 -21.18
C ARG A 278 21.52 -14.15 -21.05
N HIS A 279 22.06 -13.34 -20.14
CA HIS A 279 23.49 -13.25 -19.89
C HIS A 279 23.85 -14.00 -18.60
N THR A 280 25.08 -14.50 -18.52
CA THR A 280 25.57 -15.25 -17.35
C THR A 280 25.63 -14.40 -16.07
N LEU A 281 25.67 -13.06 -16.20
CA LEU A 281 25.80 -12.10 -15.10
C LEU A 281 26.94 -12.46 -14.12
N ALA A 282 28.11 -12.82 -14.65
CA ALA A 282 29.25 -13.33 -13.88
C ALA A 282 29.75 -12.37 -12.78
N ASP A 283 29.48 -11.07 -12.92
CA ASP A 283 29.83 -10.04 -11.93
C ASP A 283 28.96 -10.08 -10.66
N VAL A 284 27.90 -10.90 -10.64
CA VAL A 284 27.09 -11.17 -9.44
C VAL A 284 27.86 -12.15 -8.55
N GLY A 285 28.79 -11.61 -7.75
CA GLY A 285 29.73 -12.39 -6.95
C GLY A 285 29.07 -13.46 -6.05
N GLY A 286 29.56 -14.69 -6.14
CA GLY A 286 29.10 -15.83 -5.32
C GLY A 286 27.79 -16.47 -5.78
N ALA A 287 27.22 -16.07 -6.91
CA ALA A 287 26.00 -16.70 -7.44
C ALA A 287 26.27 -18.09 -8.03
N ARG A 288 25.32 -19.02 -7.79
CA ARG A 288 25.27 -20.30 -8.48
C ARG A 288 24.71 -20.09 -9.89
N ILE A 289 25.54 -20.30 -10.90
CA ILE A 289 25.10 -20.23 -12.29
C ILE A 289 24.47 -21.56 -12.67
N VAL A 290 23.19 -21.52 -13.04
CA VAL A 290 22.45 -22.65 -13.58
C VAL A 290 22.19 -22.36 -15.05
N GLU A 291 22.96 -23.04 -15.91
CA GLU A 291 22.85 -22.88 -17.36
C GLU A 291 21.74 -23.77 -17.91
N LEU A 292 20.61 -23.16 -18.28
CA LEU A 292 19.53 -23.85 -18.96
C LEU A 292 19.92 -24.12 -20.40
N ARG A 293 20.07 -25.41 -20.70
CA ARG A 293 20.32 -25.90 -22.04
C ARG A 293 19.01 -26.07 -22.80
N GLU A 294 19.14 -26.17 -24.12
CA GLU A 294 18.09 -26.65 -25.01
C GLU A 294 17.59 -28.04 -24.58
N LEU A 295 16.35 -28.37 -24.94
CA LEU A 295 15.81 -29.69 -24.65
C LEU A 295 16.58 -30.78 -25.40
N SER A 296 16.64 -31.98 -24.85
CA SER A 296 17.13 -33.14 -25.59
C SER A 296 16.20 -33.48 -26.75
N ALA A 297 16.69 -34.28 -27.71
CA ALA A 297 15.87 -34.75 -28.82
C ALA A 297 14.63 -35.52 -28.35
N ALA A 298 14.77 -36.33 -27.29
CA ALA A 298 13.69 -37.11 -26.72
C ALA A 298 12.63 -36.22 -26.04
N GLU A 299 13.06 -35.24 -25.24
CA GLU A 299 12.15 -34.28 -24.57
C GLU A 299 11.43 -33.40 -25.57
N SER A 300 12.13 -32.88 -26.58
CA SER A 300 11.54 -32.06 -27.65
C SER A 300 10.46 -32.83 -28.42
N LEU A 301 10.73 -34.10 -28.74
CA LEU A 301 9.76 -34.96 -29.41
C LEU A 301 8.57 -35.27 -28.51
N ALA A 302 8.81 -35.58 -27.23
CA ALA A 302 7.75 -35.85 -26.25
C ALA A 302 6.84 -34.61 -26.08
N MET A 303 7.42 -33.42 -26.06
CA MET A 303 6.71 -32.14 -25.99
C MET A 303 5.84 -31.90 -27.22
N LEU A 304 6.40 -32.00 -28.43
CA LEU A 304 5.64 -31.85 -29.68
C LEU A 304 4.51 -32.89 -29.79
N ALA A 305 4.83 -34.17 -29.57
CA ALA A 305 3.85 -35.24 -29.65
C ALA A 305 2.76 -35.12 -28.57
N GLY A 306 3.14 -34.74 -27.34
CA GLY A 306 2.22 -34.51 -26.23
C GLY A 306 1.20 -33.41 -26.55
N ARG A 307 1.66 -32.27 -27.08
CA ARG A 307 0.76 -31.17 -27.48
C ARG A 307 -0.16 -31.56 -28.63
N LEU A 308 0.35 -32.25 -29.64
CA LEU A 308 -0.46 -32.74 -30.77
C LEU A 308 -1.53 -33.73 -30.31
N ARG A 309 -1.19 -34.66 -29.40
CA ARG A 309 -2.16 -35.59 -28.80
C ARG A 309 -3.21 -34.89 -27.97
N ALA A 310 -2.80 -33.92 -27.15
CA ALA A 310 -3.71 -33.15 -26.30
C ALA A 310 -4.73 -32.32 -27.12
N ALA A 311 -4.32 -31.80 -28.29
CA ALA A 311 -5.21 -31.12 -29.22
C ALA A 311 -6.25 -32.07 -29.85
N GLY A 312 -5.88 -33.34 -30.07
CA GLY A 312 -6.80 -34.41 -30.48
C GLY A 312 -7.46 -34.22 -31.86
N ASN A 313 -7.04 -33.24 -32.65
CA ASN A 313 -7.67 -32.84 -33.90
C ASN A 313 -6.93 -33.34 -35.16
N ARG A 314 -5.93 -34.23 -34.99
CA ARG A 314 -5.09 -34.79 -36.05
C ARG A 314 -5.09 -36.32 -35.99
N ALA A 315 -4.82 -36.96 -37.13
CA ALA A 315 -4.63 -38.41 -37.19
C ALA A 315 -3.48 -38.88 -36.27
N PRO A 316 -3.53 -40.13 -35.77
CA PRO A 316 -2.45 -40.70 -34.96
C PRO A 316 -1.09 -40.59 -35.66
N LEU A 317 -0.06 -40.17 -34.90
CA LEU A 317 1.31 -40.03 -35.41
C LEU A 317 1.84 -41.38 -35.89
N THR A 318 2.37 -41.42 -37.12
CA THR A 318 3.05 -42.59 -37.68
C THR A 318 4.54 -42.60 -37.35
N GLY A 319 5.24 -43.70 -37.68
CA GLY A 319 6.70 -43.76 -37.56
C GLY A 319 7.42 -42.69 -38.39
N ALA A 320 6.92 -42.41 -39.61
CA ALA A 320 7.44 -41.35 -40.47
C ALA A 320 7.18 -39.94 -39.90
N ASP A 321 6.03 -39.71 -39.27
CA ASP A 321 5.76 -38.43 -38.59
C ASP A 321 6.71 -38.21 -37.42
N THR A 322 7.10 -39.27 -36.72
CA THR A 322 8.02 -39.18 -35.57
C THR A 322 9.41 -38.71 -36.00
N GLU A 323 9.93 -39.19 -37.14
CA GLU A 323 11.20 -38.74 -37.71
C GLU A 323 11.13 -37.26 -38.15
N GLN A 324 10.02 -36.87 -38.80
CA GLN A 324 9.80 -35.48 -39.22
C GLN A 324 9.61 -34.52 -38.04
N LEU A 325 9.01 -34.98 -36.93
CA LEU A 325 8.91 -34.19 -35.70
C LEU A 325 10.28 -34.02 -35.02
N ALA A 326 11.14 -35.05 -35.05
CA ALA A 326 12.51 -34.93 -34.58
C ALA A 326 13.30 -33.91 -35.41
N GLU A 327 13.11 -33.89 -36.73
CA GLU A 327 13.73 -32.89 -37.60
C GLU A 327 13.16 -31.48 -37.37
N THR A 328 11.85 -31.36 -37.17
CA THR A 328 11.20 -30.09 -36.77
C THR A 328 11.83 -29.58 -35.47
N ALA A 329 12.06 -30.45 -34.49
CA ALA A 329 12.69 -30.08 -33.24
C ALA A 329 14.14 -29.61 -33.42
N ARG A 330 14.90 -30.24 -34.33
CA ARG A 330 16.24 -29.80 -34.69
C ARG A 330 16.24 -28.40 -35.30
N LEU A 331 15.34 -28.12 -36.24
CA LEU A 331 15.20 -26.81 -36.88
C LEU A 331 14.73 -25.72 -35.92
N CYS A 332 13.95 -26.07 -34.90
CA CYS A 332 13.55 -25.18 -33.82
C CYS A 332 14.66 -24.95 -32.76
N GLY A 333 15.88 -25.45 -32.99
CA GLY A 333 16.98 -25.36 -32.03
C GLY A 333 16.67 -26.05 -30.71
N ARG A 334 15.67 -26.94 -30.69
CA ARG A 334 15.14 -27.60 -29.47
C ARG A 334 14.78 -26.62 -28.34
N LEU A 335 14.36 -25.41 -28.70
CA LEU A 335 13.91 -24.37 -27.77
C LEU A 335 12.40 -24.48 -27.53
N PRO A 336 11.93 -24.57 -26.27
CA PRO A 336 10.52 -24.72 -25.94
C PRO A 336 9.59 -23.73 -26.65
N LEU A 337 9.96 -22.44 -26.73
CA LEU A 337 9.16 -21.42 -27.41
C LEU A 337 9.00 -21.70 -28.91
N ALA A 338 10.07 -22.05 -29.61
CA ALA A 338 10.02 -22.39 -31.03
C ALA A 338 9.22 -23.68 -31.28
N LEU A 339 9.38 -24.68 -30.41
CA LEU A 339 8.61 -25.94 -30.44
C LEU A 339 7.12 -25.69 -30.22
N HIS A 340 6.74 -24.78 -29.31
CA HIS A 340 5.35 -24.39 -29.13
C HIS A 340 4.74 -23.79 -30.39
N ILE A 341 5.47 -22.93 -31.08
CA ILE A 341 5.01 -22.29 -32.32
C ILE A 341 4.91 -23.31 -33.44
N ALA A 342 5.89 -24.20 -33.59
CA ALA A 342 5.85 -25.29 -34.57
C ALA A 342 4.66 -26.23 -34.30
N ALA A 343 4.41 -26.62 -33.05
CA ALA A 343 3.23 -27.38 -32.68
C ALA A 343 1.94 -26.62 -32.98
N ALA A 344 1.88 -25.32 -32.70
CA ALA A 344 0.73 -24.47 -32.98
C ALA A 344 0.36 -24.48 -34.47
N LEU A 345 1.34 -24.41 -35.36
CA LEU A 345 1.12 -24.47 -36.80
C LEU A 345 0.48 -25.79 -37.22
N LEU A 346 1.00 -26.91 -36.73
CA LEU A 346 0.45 -28.25 -37.01
C LEU A 346 -0.95 -28.47 -36.40
N ILE A 347 -1.27 -27.81 -35.29
CA ILE A 347 -2.58 -27.86 -34.63
C ILE A 347 -3.61 -27.00 -35.37
N CYS A 348 -3.20 -25.81 -35.82
CA CYS A 348 -4.05 -24.88 -36.58
C CYS A 348 -4.32 -25.39 -38.00
N GLU A 349 -3.41 -26.17 -38.58
CA GLU A 349 -3.55 -26.81 -39.89
C GLU A 349 -3.44 -28.34 -39.78
N PRO A 350 -4.50 -29.03 -39.30
CA PRO A 350 -4.43 -30.47 -39.02
C PRO A 350 -4.09 -31.34 -40.24
N ASN A 351 -4.39 -30.84 -41.45
CA ASN A 351 -4.14 -31.53 -42.71
C ASN A 351 -2.71 -31.27 -43.26
N MET A 352 -1.95 -30.33 -42.70
CA MET A 352 -0.59 -30.03 -43.12
C MET A 352 0.35 -31.20 -42.75
N PRO A 353 1.01 -31.87 -43.70
CA PRO A 353 2.00 -32.91 -43.37
C PRO A 353 3.18 -32.33 -42.59
N VAL A 354 3.71 -33.06 -41.60
CA VAL A 354 4.86 -32.59 -40.80
C VAL A 354 6.07 -32.28 -41.69
N ALA A 355 6.27 -33.06 -42.75
CA ALA A 355 7.31 -32.84 -43.74
C ALA A 355 7.17 -31.49 -44.51
N SER A 356 5.96 -30.93 -44.61
CA SER A 356 5.80 -29.58 -45.19
C SER A 356 6.35 -28.52 -44.26
N LEU A 357 6.03 -28.62 -42.97
CA LEU A 357 6.55 -27.71 -41.95
C LEU A 357 8.08 -27.74 -41.89
N VAL A 358 8.69 -28.93 -41.96
CA VAL A 358 10.15 -29.08 -42.04
C VAL A 358 10.73 -28.31 -43.23
N ARG A 359 10.17 -28.47 -44.43
CA ARG A 359 10.65 -27.76 -45.64
C ARG A 359 10.53 -26.25 -45.49
N GLU A 360 9.41 -25.77 -44.96
CA GLU A 360 9.15 -24.34 -44.82
C GLU A 360 10.02 -23.69 -43.73
N LEU A 361 10.27 -24.38 -42.62
CA LEU A 361 11.20 -23.95 -41.58
C LEU A 361 12.64 -23.89 -42.11
N SER A 362 13.10 -24.92 -42.82
CA SER A 362 14.45 -24.94 -43.42
C SER A 362 14.65 -23.78 -44.39
N ALA A 363 13.71 -23.58 -45.33
CA ALA A 363 13.80 -22.48 -46.30
C ALA A 363 13.76 -21.10 -45.64
N THR A 364 13.04 -20.95 -44.52
CA THR A 364 12.98 -19.71 -43.76
C THR A 364 14.29 -19.46 -43.02
N ALA A 365 14.85 -20.50 -42.38
CA ALA A 365 16.13 -20.44 -41.67
C ALA A 365 17.30 -20.09 -42.61
N GLU A 366 17.40 -20.73 -43.79
CA GLU A 366 18.44 -20.44 -44.79
C GLU A 366 18.44 -18.96 -45.23
N ARG A 367 17.26 -18.36 -45.37
CA ARG A 367 17.16 -16.93 -45.71
C ARG A 367 17.59 -16.03 -44.56
N LEU A 368 17.30 -16.41 -43.31
CA LEU A 368 17.66 -15.64 -42.12
C LEU A 368 19.15 -15.78 -41.74
N ASP A 369 19.79 -16.91 -42.06
CA ASP A 369 21.20 -17.18 -41.76
C ASP A 369 22.14 -16.15 -42.41
N THR A 370 21.70 -15.56 -43.54
CA THR A 370 22.41 -14.46 -44.21
C THR A 370 22.43 -13.13 -43.44
N LEU A 371 21.71 -13.02 -42.32
CA LEU A 371 21.47 -11.77 -41.58
C LEU A 371 22.07 -11.76 -40.14
N GLU A 372 22.89 -12.76 -39.78
CA GLU A 372 23.65 -12.84 -38.50
C GLU A 372 22.80 -12.61 -37.23
N TYR A 373 21.71 -13.37 -37.03
CA TYR A 373 20.90 -13.31 -35.79
C TYR A 373 21.35 -14.34 -34.74
N GLU A 374 21.40 -13.95 -33.46
CA GLU A 374 21.77 -14.84 -32.34
C GLU A 374 20.73 -15.97 -32.08
N ASP A 375 19.43 -15.73 -32.32
CA ASP A 375 18.32 -16.68 -32.07
C ASP A 375 17.66 -17.19 -33.37
N LEU A 376 18.47 -17.58 -34.37
CA LEU A 376 18.04 -17.98 -35.73
C LEU A 376 16.83 -18.94 -35.77
N ALA A 377 16.84 -19.98 -34.93
CA ALA A 377 15.77 -20.99 -34.92
C ALA A 377 14.43 -20.45 -34.40
N VAL A 378 14.46 -19.63 -33.35
CA VAL A 378 13.28 -18.96 -32.81
C VAL A 378 12.73 -17.97 -33.82
N ARG A 379 13.62 -17.20 -34.45
CA ARG A 379 13.24 -16.23 -35.47
C ARG A 379 12.61 -16.87 -36.71
N ALA A 380 13.14 -18.01 -37.16
CA ALA A 380 12.56 -18.77 -38.26
C ALA A 380 11.14 -19.26 -37.93
N ALA A 381 10.91 -19.78 -36.72
CA ALA A 381 9.58 -20.18 -36.26
C ALA A 381 8.62 -18.98 -36.19
N PHE A 382 9.09 -17.82 -35.72
CA PHE A 382 8.29 -16.59 -35.63
C PHE A 382 7.85 -16.11 -37.02
N GLU A 383 8.79 -16.02 -37.96
CA GLU A 383 8.50 -15.54 -39.30
C GLU A 383 7.58 -16.51 -40.06
N LEU A 384 7.77 -17.83 -39.87
CA LEU A 384 6.88 -18.82 -40.47
C LEU A 384 5.46 -18.73 -39.90
N SER A 385 5.33 -18.57 -38.58
CA SER A 385 4.02 -18.40 -37.94
C SER A 385 3.32 -17.12 -38.39
N TYR A 386 4.08 -16.04 -38.52
CA TYR A 386 3.57 -14.78 -39.05
C TYR A 386 3.08 -14.87 -40.50
N ARG A 387 3.79 -15.61 -41.37
CA ARG A 387 3.38 -15.82 -42.78
C ARG A 387 2.06 -16.57 -42.94
N HIS A 388 1.72 -17.43 -41.99
CA HIS A 388 0.45 -18.15 -41.96
C HIS A 388 -0.72 -17.30 -41.44
N LEU A 389 -0.46 -16.08 -40.96
CA LEU A 389 -1.51 -15.17 -40.55
C LEU A 389 -2.25 -14.59 -41.74
N THR A 390 -3.58 -14.48 -41.59
CA THR A 390 -4.37 -13.63 -42.48
C THR A 390 -3.92 -12.16 -42.38
N PRO A 391 -4.14 -11.32 -43.41
CA PRO A 391 -3.75 -9.91 -43.37
C PRO A 391 -4.30 -9.14 -42.15
N ALA A 392 -5.50 -9.49 -41.67
CA ALA A 392 -6.10 -8.88 -40.49
C ALA A 392 -5.42 -9.30 -39.18
N GLN A 393 -4.98 -10.56 -39.07
CA GLN A 393 -4.24 -11.06 -37.90
C GLN A 393 -2.82 -10.47 -37.88
N ALA A 394 -2.13 -10.43 -39.03
CA ALA A 394 -0.80 -9.86 -39.16
C ALA A 394 -0.79 -8.36 -38.80
N ARG A 395 -1.77 -7.59 -39.28
CA ARG A 395 -1.92 -6.17 -38.90
C ARG A 395 -2.18 -5.99 -37.40
N LEU A 396 -3.05 -6.81 -36.80
CA LEU A 396 -3.27 -6.76 -35.35
C LEU A 396 -1.98 -7.07 -34.58
N PHE A 397 -1.27 -8.14 -34.95
CA PHE A 397 -0.01 -8.55 -34.32
C PHE A 397 1.02 -7.41 -34.32
N ARG A 398 1.24 -6.74 -35.45
CA ARG A 398 2.14 -5.57 -35.54
C ARG A 398 1.68 -4.42 -34.65
N LEU A 399 0.40 -4.02 -34.73
CA LEU A 399 -0.11 -2.86 -34.00
C LEU A 399 -0.19 -3.09 -32.49
N LEU A 400 -0.34 -4.32 -32.02
CA LEU A 400 -0.30 -4.65 -30.59
C LEU A 400 1.03 -4.24 -29.94
N ALA A 401 2.14 -4.19 -30.70
CA ALA A 401 3.43 -3.76 -30.16
C ALA A 401 3.44 -2.30 -29.68
N LEU A 402 2.46 -1.48 -30.12
CA LEU A 402 2.23 -0.11 -29.62
C LEU A 402 1.60 -0.07 -28.23
N ASN A 403 1.07 -1.17 -27.70
CA ASN A 403 0.49 -1.20 -26.36
C ASN A 403 1.58 -0.92 -25.30
N PRO A 404 1.45 0.16 -24.51
CA PRO A 404 2.53 0.60 -23.62
C PRO A 404 2.65 -0.24 -22.35
N GLY A 405 1.59 -0.94 -21.94
CA GLY A 405 1.63 -1.80 -20.76
C GLY A 405 1.82 -3.28 -21.08
N ASP A 406 1.80 -4.08 -20.00
CA ASP A 406 2.20 -5.49 -20.02
C ASP A 406 1.13 -6.40 -20.63
N THR A 407 -0.15 -6.03 -20.47
CA THR A 407 -1.27 -6.79 -21.00
C THR A 407 -2.20 -5.92 -21.81
N VAL A 408 -3.01 -6.52 -22.67
CA VAL A 408 -3.96 -5.81 -23.54
C VAL A 408 -5.31 -6.53 -23.51
N GLY A 409 -6.38 -5.76 -23.39
CA GLY A 409 -7.76 -6.25 -23.49
C GLY A 409 -8.29 -6.15 -24.92
N ALA A 410 -9.40 -6.85 -25.19
CA ALA A 410 -10.01 -6.87 -26.52
C ALA A 410 -10.42 -5.47 -27.04
N GLU A 411 -10.92 -4.59 -26.17
CA GLU A 411 -11.34 -3.25 -26.56
C GLU A 411 -10.15 -2.31 -26.86
N ALA A 412 -9.06 -2.40 -26.10
CA ALA A 412 -7.83 -1.67 -26.40
C ALA A 412 -7.19 -2.14 -27.73
N ALA A 413 -7.19 -3.46 -27.97
CA ALA A 413 -6.75 -4.04 -29.24
C ALA A 413 -7.64 -3.61 -30.42
N ALA A 414 -8.97 -3.55 -30.21
CA ALA A 414 -9.91 -3.02 -31.19
C ALA A 414 -9.61 -1.55 -31.53
N ALA A 415 -9.33 -0.71 -30.53
CA ALA A 415 -8.97 0.69 -30.73
C ALA A 415 -7.70 0.85 -31.58
N LEU A 416 -6.65 0.06 -31.28
CA LEU A 416 -5.40 0.07 -32.04
C LEU A 416 -5.62 -0.16 -33.54
N VAL A 417 -6.37 -1.20 -33.90
CA VAL A 417 -6.57 -1.62 -35.30
C VAL A 417 -7.71 -0.86 -35.99
N GLY A 418 -8.55 -0.15 -35.23
CA GLY A 418 -9.75 0.53 -35.73
C GLY A 418 -10.89 -0.45 -36.08
N LEU A 419 -11.07 -1.49 -35.27
CA LEU A 419 -12.10 -2.52 -35.43
C LEU A 419 -13.11 -2.48 -34.28
N ASN A 420 -14.18 -3.27 -34.37
CA ASN A 420 -15.08 -3.50 -33.23
C ASN A 420 -14.51 -4.56 -32.26
N GLY A 421 -14.91 -4.51 -30.98
CA GLY A 421 -14.43 -5.38 -29.91
C GLY A 421 -14.57 -6.88 -30.20
N HIS A 422 -15.71 -7.31 -30.76
CA HIS A 422 -15.94 -8.73 -31.11
C HIS A 422 -14.95 -9.26 -32.17
N ARG A 423 -14.66 -8.48 -33.21
CA ARG A 423 -13.68 -8.89 -34.23
C ARG A 423 -12.28 -8.92 -33.65
N ALA A 424 -11.90 -7.93 -32.84
CA ALA A 424 -10.59 -7.91 -32.18
C ALA A 424 -10.42 -9.10 -31.23
N HIS A 425 -11.43 -9.42 -30.41
CA HIS A 425 -11.41 -10.60 -29.53
C HIS A 425 -11.19 -11.90 -30.32
N ARG A 426 -11.87 -12.06 -31.46
CA ARG A 426 -11.68 -13.24 -32.32
C ARG A 426 -10.27 -13.32 -32.89
N LEU A 427 -9.70 -12.19 -33.31
CA LEU A 427 -8.33 -12.11 -33.82
C LEU A 427 -7.28 -12.39 -32.72
N LEU A 428 -7.47 -11.84 -31.52
CA LEU A 428 -6.61 -12.12 -30.35
C LEU A 428 -6.63 -13.61 -30.01
N ARG A 429 -7.81 -14.24 -29.99
CA ARG A 429 -7.90 -15.68 -29.78
C ARG A 429 -7.12 -16.47 -30.83
N CYS A 430 -7.17 -16.07 -32.10
CA CYS A 430 -6.38 -16.71 -33.16
C CYS A 430 -4.87 -16.52 -32.94
N LEU A 431 -4.41 -15.31 -32.60
CA LEU A 431 -3.00 -15.05 -32.31
C LEU A 431 -2.51 -15.86 -31.11
N ARG A 432 -3.37 -16.04 -30.09
CA ARG A 432 -3.08 -16.90 -28.93
C ARG A 432 -2.98 -18.36 -29.34
N THR A 433 -3.92 -18.87 -30.13
CA THR A 433 -3.86 -20.26 -30.63
C THR A 433 -2.59 -20.49 -31.47
N ALA A 434 -2.12 -19.48 -32.19
CA ALA A 434 -0.86 -19.49 -32.93
C ALA A 434 0.40 -19.29 -32.06
N HIS A 435 0.25 -19.19 -30.72
CA HIS A 435 1.34 -18.94 -29.77
C HIS A 435 2.16 -17.66 -30.04
N LEU A 436 1.54 -16.67 -30.69
CA LEU A 436 2.14 -15.35 -30.93
C LEU A 436 1.88 -14.35 -29.79
N ILE A 437 0.86 -14.63 -28.98
CA ILE A 437 0.55 -13.95 -27.72
C ILE A 437 0.16 -14.98 -26.67
N GLU A 438 0.27 -14.61 -25.40
CA GLU A 438 -0.07 -15.45 -24.24
C GLU A 438 -1.28 -14.88 -23.51
N ASP A 439 -1.91 -15.69 -22.67
CA ASP A 439 -2.90 -15.18 -21.71
C ASP A 439 -2.18 -14.31 -20.66
N GLY A 440 -2.80 -13.20 -20.28
CA GLY A 440 -2.37 -12.38 -19.15
C GLY A 440 -2.87 -12.94 -17.82
N SER A 441 -2.41 -12.37 -16.70
CA SER A 441 -2.81 -12.83 -15.36
C SER A 441 -4.32 -12.71 -15.10
N ALA A 442 -4.97 -11.67 -15.62
CA ALA A 442 -6.41 -11.51 -15.52
C ALA A 442 -7.16 -12.11 -16.72
N GLU A 443 -8.32 -12.70 -16.46
CA GLU A 443 -9.16 -13.32 -17.49
C GLU A 443 -9.47 -12.36 -18.65
N GLY A 444 -9.31 -12.84 -19.88
CA GLY A 444 -9.57 -12.05 -21.10
C GLY A 444 -8.50 -11.01 -21.43
N ARG A 445 -7.36 -11.02 -20.72
CA ARG A 445 -6.17 -10.24 -21.05
C ARG A 445 -5.17 -11.07 -21.83
N TYR A 446 -4.40 -10.41 -22.68
CA TYR A 446 -3.34 -11.02 -23.46
C TYR A 446 -2.02 -10.27 -23.26
N ARG A 447 -0.88 -10.94 -23.43
CA ARG A 447 0.44 -10.31 -23.41
C ARG A 447 1.34 -10.84 -24.51
N PHE A 448 2.38 -10.09 -24.85
CA PHE A 448 3.47 -10.61 -25.65
C PHE A 448 4.51 -11.30 -24.75
N HIS A 449 5.10 -12.37 -25.26
CA HIS A 449 6.45 -12.75 -24.85
C HIS A 449 7.44 -11.69 -25.33
N ASP A 450 8.50 -11.39 -24.58
CA ASP A 450 9.43 -10.29 -24.89
C ASP A 450 10.00 -10.35 -26.31
N LEU A 451 10.51 -11.51 -26.72
CA LEU A 451 10.99 -11.75 -28.09
C LEU A 451 9.91 -11.52 -29.16
N MET A 452 8.67 -11.89 -28.88
CA MET A 452 7.55 -11.66 -29.81
C MET A 452 7.21 -10.19 -29.93
N ARG A 453 7.30 -9.44 -28.84
CA ARG A 453 7.10 -7.99 -28.86
C ARG A 453 8.19 -7.29 -29.67
N GLU A 454 9.45 -7.71 -29.50
CA GLU A 454 10.59 -7.20 -30.26
C GLU A 454 10.39 -7.47 -31.76
N PHE A 455 10.08 -8.72 -32.12
CA PHE A 455 9.77 -9.09 -33.50
C PHE A 455 8.57 -8.30 -34.08
N ALA A 456 7.48 -8.17 -33.32
CA ALA A 456 6.32 -7.39 -33.73
C ALA A 456 6.68 -5.90 -33.90
N GLY A 457 7.58 -5.35 -33.08
CA GLY A 457 8.07 -3.97 -33.17
C GLY A 457 8.94 -3.70 -34.40
N GLU A 458 9.78 -4.66 -34.79
CA GLU A 458 10.54 -4.61 -36.04
C GLU A 458 9.61 -4.64 -37.26
N LEU A 459 8.66 -5.58 -37.30
CA LEU A 459 7.67 -5.67 -38.37
C LEU A 459 6.78 -4.44 -38.44
N LEU A 460 6.37 -3.89 -37.29
CA LEU A 460 5.66 -2.62 -37.20
C LEU A 460 6.46 -1.48 -37.83
N SER A 461 7.77 -1.43 -37.58
CA SER A 461 8.64 -0.38 -38.12
C SER A 461 8.86 -0.52 -39.62
N ALA A 462 8.95 -1.77 -40.11
CA ALA A 462 9.22 -2.11 -41.51
C ALA A 462 7.99 -2.04 -42.41
N GLU A 463 6.84 -2.54 -41.96
CA GLU A 463 5.63 -2.70 -42.80
C GLU A 463 4.57 -1.60 -42.59
N GLU A 464 4.46 -1.00 -41.40
CA GLU A 464 3.43 0.02 -41.15
C GLU A 464 4.00 1.43 -41.33
N PRO A 465 3.39 2.29 -42.17
CA PRO A 465 3.80 3.69 -42.32
C PRO A 465 3.79 4.46 -41.00
N ALA A 466 4.72 5.39 -40.82
CA ALA A 466 4.81 6.21 -39.60
C ALA A 466 3.48 6.92 -39.26
N SER A 467 2.77 7.42 -40.27
CA SER A 467 1.44 8.04 -40.10
C SER A 467 0.39 7.09 -39.56
N GLU A 468 0.42 5.80 -39.93
CA GLU A 468 -0.53 4.81 -39.42
C GLU A 468 -0.16 4.39 -37.99
N ARG A 469 1.13 4.31 -37.65
CA ARG A 469 1.58 4.08 -36.28
C ARG A 469 1.15 5.21 -35.34
N ASP A 470 1.26 6.45 -35.79
CA ASP A 470 0.78 7.62 -35.06
C ASP A 470 -0.75 7.60 -34.90
N ALA A 471 -1.49 7.33 -35.98
CA ALA A 471 -2.94 7.22 -35.93
C ALA A 471 -3.42 6.10 -34.99
N ALA A 472 -2.76 4.93 -35.01
CA ALA A 472 -3.06 3.83 -34.08
C ALA A 472 -2.78 4.21 -32.62
N THR A 473 -1.67 4.90 -32.37
CA THR A 473 -1.33 5.43 -31.04
C THR A 473 -2.39 6.43 -30.57
N ASP A 474 -2.83 7.34 -31.44
CA ASP A 474 -3.88 8.30 -31.12
C ASP A 474 -5.21 7.62 -30.81
N ARG A 475 -5.61 6.60 -31.57
CA ARG A 475 -6.82 5.80 -31.28
C ARG A 475 -6.74 5.09 -29.93
N LEU A 476 -5.60 4.50 -29.60
CA LEU A 476 -5.40 3.82 -28.31
C LEU A 476 -5.49 4.80 -27.13
N LEU A 477 -4.79 5.93 -27.23
CA LEU A 477 -4.81 6.95 -26.17
C LEU A 477 -6.19 7.58 -26.02
N GLU A 478 -6.91 7.82 -27.12
CA GLU A 478 -8.29 8.29 -27.09
C GLU A 478 -9.23 7.28 -26.46
N TYR A 479 -9.06 5.98 -26.74
CA TYR A 479 -9.81 4.91 -26.07
C TYR A 479 -9.58 4.96 -24.56
N TYR A 480 -8.32 4.98 -24.10
CA TYR A 480 -8.03 5.01 -22.67
C TYR A 480 -8.56 6.28 -22.00
N GLU A 481 -8.43 7.45 -22.64
CA GLU A 481 -8.96 8.72 -22.12
C GLU A 481 -10.48 8.67 -21.94
N LYS A 482 -11.21 8.13 -22.94
CA LYS A 482 -12.67 7.96 -22.83
C LYS A 482 -13.06 6.94 -21.78
N ALA A 483 -12.36 5.80 -21.72
CA ALA A 483 -12.66 4.71 -20.80
C ALA A 483 -12.42 5.12 -19.34
N VAL A 484 -11.27 5.75 -19.03
CA VAL A 484 -10.99 6.24 -17.68
C VAL A 484 -11.95 7.36 -17.27
N SER A 485 -12.32 8.25 -18.20
CA SER A 485 -13.33 9.29 -17.95
C SER A 485 -14.72 8.70 -17.66
N ALA A 486 -15.11 7.64 -18.39
CA ALA A 486 -16.37 6.94 -18.15
C ALA A 486 -16.37 6.20 -16.80
N ALA A 487 -15.29 5.49 -16.48
CA ALA A 487 -15.12 4.82 -15.18
C ALA A 487 -15.16 5.83 -14.02
N ARG A 488 -14.48 6.98 -14.17
CA ARG A 488 -14.52 8.07 -13.21
C ARG A 488 -15.93 8.61 -13.02
N ARG A 489 -16.69 8.87 -14.09
CA ARG A 489 -18.09 9.33 -13.99
C ARG A 489 -19.00 8.29 -13.32
N ALA A 490 -18.85 7.01 -13.65
CA ALA A 490 -19.60 5.92 -13.04
C ALA A 490 -19.27 5.76 -11.55
N TRP A 491 -18.06 6.09 -11.14
CA TRP A 491 -17.65 6.08 -9.73
C TRP A 491 -18.18 7.30 -8.96
N PHE A 492 -18.02 8.51 -9.50
CA PHE A 492 -18.40 9.76 -8.81
C PHE A 492 -19.87 10.17 -8.95
N GLY A 493 -20.62 9.59 -9.89
CA GLY A 493 -22.03 9.94 -10.07
C GLY A 493 -22.25 11.31 -10.70
N LEU A 494 -21.38 11.73 -11.62
CA LEU A 494 -21.48 13.01 -12.30
C LEU A 494 -22.66 13.00 -13.30
N GLY A 495 -23.89 13.21 -12.81
CA GLY A 495 -25.14 13.29 -13.56
C GLY A 495 -26.33 12.65 -12.85
N GLU A 496 -26.21 11.39 -12.43
CA GLU A 496 -27.20 10.61 -11.68
C GLU A 496 -26.50 9.81 -10.57
N ARG A 497 -27.26 9.36 -9.55
CA ARG A 497 -26.74 8.58 -8.43
C ARG A 497 -26.14 7.25 -8.93
N PRO A 498 -24.85 6.96 -8.67
CA PRO A 498 -24.23 5.75 -9.18
C PRO A 498 -24.67 4.54 -8.34
N SER A 499 -25.09 3.47 -9.00
CA SER A 499 -25.42 2.22 -8.30
C SER A 499 -24.15 1.54 -7.77
N ALA A 500 -24.26 0.81 -6.65
CA ALA A 500 -23.13 0.07 -6.08
C ALA A 500 -22.47 -0.89 -7.09
N THR A 501 -23.28 -1.48 -7.98
CA THR A 501 -22.81 -2.34 -9.08
C THR A 501 -21.98 -1.55 -10.09
N ALA A 502 -22.39 -0.34 -10.47
CA ALA A 502 -21.64 0.51 -11.40
C ALA A 502 -20.27 0.91 -10.84
N VAL A 503 -20.24 1.33 -9.57
CA VAL A 503 -18.99 1.67 -8.87
C VAL A 503 -18.04 0.46 -8.83
N ARG A 504 -18.54 -0.72 -8.44
CA ARG A 504 -17.74 -1.95 -8.36
C ARG A 504 -17.15 -2.34 -9.71
N LYS A 505 -17.94 -2.25 -10.78
CA LYS A 505 -17.47 -2.52 -12.15
C LYS A 505 -16.40 -1.52 -12.60
N ALA A 506 -16.60 -0.23 -12.32
CA ALA A 506 -15.62 0.81 -12.67
C ALA A 506 -14.27 0.59 -11.98
N LEU A 507 -14.29 0.32 -10.67
CA LEU A 507 -13.08 0.05 -9.90
C LEU A 507 -12.38 -1.24 -10.35
N SER A 508 -13.12 -2.32 -10.57
CA SER A 508 -12.55 -3.58 -11.07
C SER A 508 -11.88 -3.41 -12.44
N TRP A 509 -12.47 -2.60 -13.33
CA TRP A 509 -11.84 -2.29 -14.62
C TRP A 509 -10.57 -1.44 -14.45
N LEU A 510 -10.60 -0.41 -13.59
CA LEU A 510 -9.42 0.43 -13.30
C LEU A 510 -8.28 -0.41 -12.71
N ASP A 511 -8.59 -1.35 -11.81
CA ASP A 511 -7.62 -2.28 -11.24
C ASP A 511 -6.99 -3.17 -12.32
N ALA A 512 -7.80 -3.69 -13.25
CA ALA A 512 -7.33 -4.53 -14.35
C ALA A 512 -6.51 -3.77 -15.41
N GLU A 513 -6.72 -2.46 -15.58
CA GLU A 513 -6.02 -1.62 -16.56
C GLU A 513 -4.91 -0.77 -15.97
N ARG A 514 -4.67 -0.86 -14.65
CA ARG A 514 -3.76 0.04 -13.92
C ARG A 514 -2.44 0.26 -14.64
N SER A 515 -1.72 -0.83 -14.95
CA SER A 515 -0.40 -0.75 -15.61
C SER A 515 -0.49 -0.09 -16.99
N ASN A 516 -1.53 -0.40 -17.76
CA ASN A 516 -1.76 0.19 -19.08
C ASN A 516 -2.07 1.68 -18.99
N LEU A 517 -2.88 2.11 -18.02
CA LEU A 517 -3.29 3.50 -17.86
C LEU A 517 -2.11 4.41 -17.51
N PHE A 518 -1.27 3.99 -16.56
CA PHE A 518 -0.06 4.74 -16.21
C PHE A 518 0.97 4.72 -17.34
N ALA A 519 1.15 3.58 -18.02
CA ALA A 519 2.01 3.50 -19.19
C ALA A 519 1.49 4.34 -20.37
N ALA A 520 0.17 4.51 -20.51
CA ALA A 520 -0.43 5.40 -21.51
C ALA A 520 -0.12 6.88 -21.25
N VAL A 521 -0.02 7.31 -19.99
CA VAL A 521 0.46 8.67 -19.64
C VAL A 521 1.90 8.86 -20.13
N ALA A 522 2.77 7.89 -19.85
CA ALA A 522 4.17 7.92 -20.29
C ALA A 522 4.30 7.92 -21.82
N LEU A 523 3.51 7.08 -22.53
CA LEU A 523 3.47 7.04 -23.99
C LEU A 523 2.99 8.37 -24.60
N ALA A 524 1.93 8.96 -24.04
CA ALA A 524 1.42 10.25 -24.48
C ALA A 524 2.49 11.34 -24.32
N HIS A 525 3.21 11.35 -23.20
CA HIS A 525 4.28 12.32 -22.96
C HIS A 525 5.47 12.11 -23.91
N ALA A 526 5.97 10.88 -24.02
CA ALA A 526 7.13 10.54 -24.85
C ALA A 526 6.92 10.85 -26.34
N THR A 527 5.67 10.79 -26.80
CA THR A 527 5.30 11.07 -28.20
C THR A 527 4.72 12.47 -28.42
N GLY A 528 4.80 13.36 -27.42
CA GLY A 528 4.46 14.78 -27.56
C GLY A 528 2.97 15.12 -27.54
N ARG A 529 2.12 14.20 -27.08
CA ARG A 529 0.66 14.38 -26.98
C ARG A 529 0.32 15.04 -25.63
N TRP A 530 0.77 16.28 -25.45
CA TRP A 530 0.75 17.01 -24.17
C TRP A 530 -0.64 17.10 -23.54
N ARG A 531 -1.67 17.41 -24.33
CA ARG A 531 -3.05 17.52 -23.84
C ARG A 531 -3.55 16.20 -23.23
N ARG A 532 -3.29 15.07 -23.92
CA ARG A 532 -3.68 13.74 -23.42
C ARG A 532 -2.85 13.30 -22.22
N THR A 533 -1.59 13.70 -22.15
CA THR A 533 -0.75 13.48 -20.96
C THR A 533 -1.42 14.08 -19.72
N CYS A 534 -1.83 15.36 -19.82
CA CYS A 534 -2.54 16.03 -18.73
C CYS A 534 -3.91 15.38 -18.44
N SER A 535 -4.74 15.12 -19.46
CA SER A 535 -6.07 14.52 -19.27
C SER A 535 -6.02 13.15 -18.57
N LEU A 536 -5.15 12.25 -19.06
CA LEU A 536 -5.05 10.90 -18.53
C LEU A 536 -4.57 10.92 -17.07
N ALA A 537 -3.54 11.70 -16.76
CA ALA A 537 -3.04 11.84 -15.40
C ALA A 537 -4.11 12.38 -14.44
N GLU A 538 -4.81 13.46 -14.82
CA GLU A 538 -5.90 14.06 -14.03
C GLU A 538 -7.00 13.04 -13.69
N TYR A 539 -7.42 12.22 -14.67
CA TYR A 539 -8.46 11.22 -14.44
C TYR A 539 -8.03 10.07 -13.52
N LEU A 540 -6.72 9.83 -13.40
CA LEU A 540 -6.17 8.79 -12.54
C LEU A 540 -5.96 9.26 -11.09
N THR A 541 -5.90 10.57 -10.82
CA THR A 541 -5.57 11.14 -9.50
C THR A 541 -6.40 10.53 -8.37
N HIS A 542 -7.72 10.55 -8.51
CA HIS A 542 -8.62 10.07 -7.44
C HIS A 542 -8.58 8.54 -7.28
N TYR A 543 -8.39 7.81 -8.40
CA TYR A 543 -8.23 6.36 -8.37
C TYR A 543 -6.96 5.97 -7.63
N ALA A 544 -5.85 6.63 -7.97
CA ALA A 544 -4.57 6.42 -7.34
C ALA A 544 -4.58 6.81 -5.86
N GLU A 545 -5.26 7.89 -5.48
CA GLU A 545 -5.45 8.25 -4.07
C GLU A 545 -6.24 7.17 -3.31
N PHE A 546 -7.36 6.71 -3.87
CA PHE A 546 -8.21 5.70 -3.24
C PHE A 546 -7.53 4.32 -3.10
N ARG A 547 -6.68 3.96 -4.07
CA ARG A 547 -5.90 2.71 -4.06
C ARG A 547 -4.50 2.88 -3.44
N HIS A 548 -4.16 4.08 -2.98
CA HIS A 548 -2.84 4.41 -2.45
C HIS A 548 -1.67 4.07 -3.40
N LEU A 549 -1.83 4.33 -4.70
CA LEU A 549 -0.82 4.13 -5.75
C LEU A 549 0.12 5.33 -5.83
N VAL A 550 0.93 5.53 -4.78
CA VAL A 550 1.69 6.76 -4.56
C VAL A 550 2.74 7.01 -5.66
N ASP A 551 3.55 6.01 -6.00
CA ASP A 551 4.65 6.18 -6.96
C ASP A 551 4.16 6.38 -8.40
N ASP A 552 3.16 5.59 -8.80
CA ASP A 552 2.49 5.71 -10.09
C ASP A 552 1.90 7.12 -10.26
N LEU A 553 1.25 7.62 -9.20
CA LEU A 553 0.68 8.97 -9.18
C LEU A 553 1.76 10.06 -9.25
N LEU A 554 2.83 9.96 -8.45
CA LEU A 554 3.95 10.90 -8.50
C LEU A 554 4.56 10.96 -9.90
N THR A 555 4.78 9.81 -10.53
CA THR A 555 5.35 9.72 -11.88
C THR A 555 4.42 10.35 -12.91
N ALA A 556 3.14 9.96 -12.92
CA ALA A 556 2.15 10.48 -13.86
C ALA A 556 1.96 11.99 -13.71
N GLN A 557 1.88 12.51 -12.48
CA GLN A 557 1.68 13.94 -12.24
C GLN A 557 2.93 14.77 -12.52
N THR A 558 4.13 14.20 -12.35
CA THR A 558 5.36 14.85 -12.79
C THR A 558 5.38 15.01 -14.31
N LEU A 559 5.01 13.97 -15.07
CA LEU A 559 4.88 14.04 -16.53
C LEU A 559 3.79 15.04 -16.95
N ALA A 560 2.64 15.05 -16.26
CA ALA A 560 1.56 15.98 -16.52
C ALA A 560 1.98 17.44 -16.27
N LEU A 561 2.71 17.71 -15.18
CA LEU A 561 3.21 19.06 -14.87
C LEU A 561 4.21 19.52 -15.94
N ASN A 562 5.12 18.65 -16.39
CA ASN A 562 6.06 18.95 -17.49
C ASN A 562 5.34 19.24 -18.82
N ALA A 563 4.28 18.49 -19.13
CA ALA A 563 3.46 18.69 -20.32
C ALA A 563 2.60 19.97 -20.24
N SER A 564 2.13 20.33 -19.04
CA SER A 564 1.11 21.35 -18.82
C SER A 564 1.49 22.74 -19.34
N ALA A 565 2.77 23.11 -19.25
CA ALA A 565 3.30 24.38 -19.74
C ALA A 565 3.08 24.56 -21.26
N ARG A 566 2.97 23.46 -22.02
CA ARG A 566 2.71 23.46 -23.47
C ARG A 566 1.23 23.44 -23.82
N VAL A 567 0.35 23.21 -22.85
CA VAL A 567 -1.11 23.12 -23.06
C VAL A 567 -1.79 24.40 -22.62
N GLY A 568 -1.47 24.89 -21.42
CA GLY A 568 -2.03 26.13 -20.90
C GLY A 568 -2.04 26.23 -19.38
N ARG A 569 -2.32 27.44 -18.89
CA ARG A 569 -2.31 27.80 -17.46
C ARG A 569 -3.32 27.02 -16.62
N ILE A 570 -4.45 26.60 -17.23
CA ILE A 570 -5.44 25.76 -16.56
C ILE A 570 -4.85 24.39 -16.23
N GLN A 571 -4.19 23.75 -17.22
CA GLN A 571 -3.55 22.45 -17.02
C GLN A 571 -2.36 22.57 -16.07
N GLU A 572 -1.62 23.68 -16.10
CA GLU A 572 -0.53 23.94 -15.15
C GLU A 572 -1.05 24.00 -13.71
N CYS A 573 -2.16 24.71 -13.50
CA CYS A 573 -2.84 24.78 -12.21
C CYS A 573 -3.29 23.40 -11.72
N THR A 574 -3.97 22.61 -12.58
CA THR A 574 -4.47 21.28 -12.21
C THR A 574 -3.33 20.31 -11.93
N ALA A 575 -2.32 20.21 -12.80
CA ALA A 575 -1.19 19.30 -12.61
C ALA A 575 -0.36 19.65 -11.37
N ALA A 576 -0.21 20.94 -11.04
CA ALA A 576 0.44 21.36 -9.80
C ALA A 576 -0.38 20.97 -8.56
N ALA A 577 -1.71 21.09 -8.61
CA ALA A 577 -2.57 20.66 -7.51
C ALA A 577 -2.51 19.14 -7.30
N ASP A 578 -2.64 18.37 -8.38
CA ASP A 578 -2.63 16.90 -8.34
C ASP A 578 -1.26 16.34 -7.92
N LEU A 579 -0.15 16.98 -8.33
CA LEU A 579 1.18 16.63 -7.82
C LEU A 579 1.30 16.95 -6.31
N GLY A 580 0.66 18.01 -5.84
CA GLY A 580 0.53 18.31 -4.41
C GLY A 580 -0.18 17.20 -3.64
N ILE A 581 -1.28 16.66 -4.18
CA ILE A 581 -1.98 15.49 -3.63
C ILE A 581 -1.04 14.27 -3.60
N ALA A 582 -0.32 14.00 -4.69
CA ALA A 582 0.64 12.91 -4.76
C ALA A 582 1.73 13.01 -3.68
N CYS A 583 2.32 14.21 -3.50
CA CYS A 583 3.30 14.49 -2.45
C CYS A 583 2.70 14.32 -1.04
N ARG A 584 1.45 14.76 -0.81
CA ARG A 584 0.76 14.57 0.47
C ARG A 584 0.60 13.09 0.81
N LEU A 585 0.18 12.28 -0.16
CA LEU A 585 0.04 10.83 0.01
C LEU A 585 1.38 10.13 0.24
N ALA A 586 2.46 10.67 -0.33
CA ALA A 586 3.82 10.27 -0.06
C ALA A 586 4.38 10.83 1.27
N HIS A 587 3.57 11.48 2.10
CA HIS A 587 3.99 12.19 3.33
C HIS A 587 5.12 13.23 3.13
N ARG A 588 5.34 13.68 1.88
CA ARG A 588 6.26 14.77 1.52
C ARG A 588 5.54 16.10 1.66
N TYR A 589 5.23 16.45 2.91
CA TYR A 589 4.32 17.55 3.22
C TYR A 589 4.85 18.91 2.75
N ASP A 590 6.16 19.17 2.84
CA ASP A 590 6.74 20.44 2.37
C ASP A 590 6.61 20.60 0.85
N ASP A 591 6.88 19.52 0.09
CA ASP A 591 6.69 19.50 -1.36
C ASP A 591 5.21 19.66 -1.73
N ALA A 592 4.31 18.99 -0.99
CA ALA A 592 2.87 19.13 -1.18
C ALA A 592 2.42 20.58 -1.02
N LEU A 593 2.86 21.25 0.06
CA LEU A 593 2.56 22.66 0.29
C LEU A 593 3.14 23.57 -0.80
N ALA A 594 4.36 23.29 -1.28
CA ALA A 594 4.96 24.07 -2.36
C ALA A 594 4.15 23.97 -3.67
N HIS A 595 3.76 22.76 -4.07
CA HIS A 595 2.97 22.52 -5.28
C HIS A 595 1.55 23.08 -5.18
N LEU A 596 0.86 22.88 -4.04
CA LEU A 596 -0.49 23.42 -3.83
C LEU A 596 -0.50 24.95 -3.77
N ARG A 597 0.49 25.60 -3.14
CA ARG A 597 0.60 27.07 -3.14
C ARG A 597 0.89 27.62 -4.54
N ARG A 598 1.71 26.91 -5.34
CA ARG A 598 1.92 27.26 -6.75
C ARG A 598 0.60 27.18 -7.53
N ALA A 599 -0.16 26.10 -7.36
CA ALA A 599 -1.46 25.95 -7.99
C ALA A 599 -2.42 27.09 -7.59
N LEU A 600 -2.45 27.45 -6.31
CA LEU A 600 -3.27 28.54 -5.78
C LEU A 600 -2.93 29.90 -6.43
N ALA A 601 -1.64 30.24 -6.52
CA ALA A 601 -1.18 31.47 -7.16
C ALA A 601 -1.52 31.55 -8.66
N ILE A 602 -1.54 30.40 -9.35
CA ILE A 602 -2.01 30.32 -10.74
C ILE A 602 -3.53 30.53 -10.79
N ALA A 603 -4.28 29.87 -9.90
CA ALA A 603 -5.73 29.93 -9.83
C ALA A 603 -6.27 31.35 -9.58
N GLU A 604 -5.57 32.17 -8.80
CA GLU A 604 -5.93 33.59 -8.54
C GLU A 604 -6.05 34.41 -9.82
N ASN A 605 -5.28 34.06 -10.86
CA ASN A 605 -5.25 34.77 -12.13
C ASN A 605 -6.12 34.11 -13.21
N LEU A 606 -6.89 33.07 -12.86
CA LEU A 606 -7.74 32.33 -13.79
C LEU A 606 -9.23 32.64 -13.55
N PRO A 607 -10.05 32.67 -14.62
CA PRO A 607 -11.49 32.76 -14.47
C PRO A 607 -12.05 31.49 -13.81
N GLY A 608 -12.85 31.67 -12.77
CA GLY A 608 -13.63 30.62 -12.10
C GLY A 608 -13.06 30.19 -10.74
N THR A 609 -13.86 30.36 -9.70
CA THR A 609 -13.49 30.12 -8.29
C THR A 609 -13.41 28.64 -7.90
N ALA A 610 -13.92 27.70 -8.71
CA ALA A 610 -13.97 26.27 -8.36
C ALA A 610 -12.58 25.68 -8.06
N ARG A 611 -11.59 26.01 -8.89
CA ARG A 611 -10.22 25.49 -8.72
C ARG A 611 -9.60 25.98 -7.43
N TRP A 612 -9.90 27.22 -7.05
CA TRP A 612 -9.44 27.83 -5.81
C TRP A 612 -9.98 27.07 -4.59
N GLY A 613 -11.27 26.72 -4.57
CA GLY A 613 -11.88 25.92 -3.50
C GLY A 613 -11.21 24.56 -3.33
N ASN A 614 -11.09 23.78 -4.41
CA ASN A 614 -10.44 22.46 -4.35
C ASN A 614 -8.99 22.52 -3.86
N ILE A 615 -8.20 23.50 -4.32
CA ILE A 615 -6.81 23.66 -3.87
C ILE A 615 -6.75 24.03 -2.38
N GLN A 616 -7.67 24.88 -1.91
CA GLN A 616 -7.80 25.19 -0.48
C GLN A 616 -8.19 23.96 0.34
N HIS A 617 -9.08 23.10 -0.18
CA HIS A 617 -9.43 21.84 0.45
C HIS A 617 -8.19 20.96 0.65
N ASP A 618 -7.40 20.75 -0.40
CA ASP A 618 -6.19 19.92 -0.36
C ASP A 618 -5.08 20.49 0.52
N LEU A 619 -4.93 21.83 0.55
CA LEU A 619 -4.07 22.51 1.53
C LEU A 619 -4.54 22.24 2.96
N GLY A 620 -5.85 22.31 3.19
CA GLY A 620 -6.46 22.03 4.49
C GLY A 620 -6.17 20.60 4.96
N LEU A 621 -6.37 19.60 4.09
CA LEU A 621 -6.04 18.21 4.37
C LEU A 621 -4.54 18.02 4.65
N THR A 622 -3.67 18.70 3.90
CA THR A 622 -2.21 18.66 4.10
C THR A 622 -1.84 19.20 5.49
N TYR A 623 -2.32 20.39 5.85
CA TYR A 623 -2.07 20.97 7.17
C TYR A 623 -2.65 20.12 8.31
N PHE A 624 -3.82 19.53 8.12
CA PHE A 624 -4.44 18.67 9.11
C PHE A 624 -3.56 17.44 9.41
N GLN A 625 -3.01 16.79 8.38
CA GLN A 625 -2.12 15.65 8.54
C GLN A 625 -0.78 16.00 9.19
N MET A 626 -0.31 17.24 9.03
CA MET A 626 0.86 17.76 9.76
C MET A 626 0.57 18.15 11.23
N GLY A 627 -0.68 18.03 11.69
CA GLY A 627 -1.09 18.50 13.02
C GLY A 627 -1.29 20.02 13.13
N ARG A 628 -1.18 20.75 12.01
CA ARG A 628 -1.38 22.21 11.94
C ARG A 628 -2.86 22.54 11.79
N HIS A 629 -3.66 22.16 12.78
CA HIS A 629 -5.12 22.24 12.73
C HIS A 629 -5.66 23.67 12.57
N ALA A 630 -4.92 24.69 13.01
CA ALA A 630 -5.32 26.09 12.82
C ALA A 630 -5.26 26.54 11.36
N ASP A 631 -4.20 26.16 10.64
CA ASP A 631 -4.05 26.44 9.22
C ASP A 631 -5.07 25.64 8.40
N ALA A 632 -5.30 24.37 8.79
CA ALA A 632 -6.31 23.51 8.16
C ALA A 632 -7.71 24.14 8.24
N GLU A 633 -8.10 24.64 9.41
CA GLU A 633 -9.38 25.31 9.63
C GLU A 633 -9.53 26.56 8.75
N ALA A 634 -8.47 27.37 8.60
CA ALA A 634 -8.49 28.55 7.74
C ALA A 634 -8.70 28.17 6.26
N CYS A 635 -8.00 27.14 5.78
CA CYS A 635 -8.16 26.59 4.43
C CYS A 635 -9.57 26.02 4.20
N HIS A 636 -10.12 25.25 5.14
CA HIS A 636 -11.48 24.70 5.00
C HIS A 636 -12.58 25.79 5.05
N ARG A 637 -12.39 26.88 5.80
CA ARG A 637 -13.29 28.05 5.72
C ARG A 637 -13.23 28.73 4.35
N ALA A 638 -12.04 28.87 3.79
CA ALA A 638 -11.85 29.42 2.45
C ALA A 638 -12.57 28.56 1.40
N ASP A 639 -12.34 27.25 1.42
CA ASP A 639 -13.03 26.27 0.57
C ASP A 639 -14.57 26.39 0.68
N LEU A 640 -15.10 26.40 1.91
CA LEU A 640 -16.54 26.56 2.17
C LEU A 640 -17.10 27.87 1.57
N ALA A 641 -16.39 28.99 1.71
CA ALA A 641 -16.82 30.27 1.14
C ALA A 641 -16.94 30.21 -0.39
N VAL A 642 -16.03 29.49 -1.05
CA VAL A 642 -16.12 29.25 -2.49
C VAL A 642 -17.30 28.35 -2.84
N CYS A 643 -17.49 27.23 -2.14
CA CYS A 643 -18.65 26.36 -2.41
C CYS A 643 -19.99 27.09 -2.19
N LEU A 644 -20.08 27.98 -1.21
CA LEU A 644 -21.25 28.85 -0.99
C LEU A 644 -21.48 29.81 -2.17
N SER A 645 -20.43 30.53 -2.60
CA SER A 645 -20.51 31.48 -3.73
C SER A 645 -20.97 30.83 -5.04
N ARG A 646 -20.72 29.53 -5.21
CA ARG A 646 -21.05 28.74 -6.40
C ARG A 646 -22.38 28.00 -6.31
N GLY A 647 -23.02 27.97 -5.14
CA GLY A 647 -24.16 27.08 -4.90
C GLY A 647 -23.80 25.59 -4.96
N ASP A 648 -22.53 25.23 -4.77
CA ASP A 648 -22.09 23.82 -4.74
C ASP A 648 -22.42 23.20 -3.37
N VAL A 649 -23.64 22.71 -3.24
CA VAL A 649 -24.17 22.13 -1.98
C VAL A 649 -23.37 20.91 -1.54
N ARG A 650 -22.88 20.09 -2.48
CA ARG A 650 -22.10 18.89 -2.15
C ARG A 650 -20.71 19.29 -1.64
N GLY A 651 -20.06 20.25 -2.31
CA GLY A 651 -18.82 20.85 -1.84
C GLY A 651 -18.96 21.45 -0.44
N GLN A 652 -20.02 22.21 -0.18
CA GLN A 652 -20.31 22.77 1.15
C GLN A 652 -20.34 21.70 2.24
N ALA A 653 -21.04 20.57 2.01
CA ALA A 653 -21.12 19.48 2.97
C ALA A 653 -19.74 18.83 3.25
N HIS A 654 -18.90 18.68 2.21
CA HIS A 654 -17.52 18.19 2.36
C HIS A 654 -16.65 19.17 3.16
N SER A 655 -16.66 20.46 2.81
CA SER A 655 -15.87 21.49 3.49
C SER A 655 -16.28 21.65 4.95
N LEU A 656 -17.59 21.61 5.24
CA LEU A 656 -18.11 21.66 6.62
C LEU A 656 -17.71 20.44 7.45
N THR A 657 -17.68 19.25 6.84
CA THR A 657 -17.22 18.02 7.50
C THR A 657 -15.74 18.13 7.89
N ALA A 658 -14.89 18.60 6.97
CA ALA A 658 -13.46 18.78 7.20
C ALA A 658 -13.18 19.94 8.20
N LEU A 659 -13.93 21.04 8.10
CA LEU A 659 -13.85 22.17 9.02
C LEU A 659 -14.20 21.75 10.45
N GLY A 660 -15.29 20.99 10.62
CA GLY A 660 -15.70 20.46 11.91
C GLY A 660 -14.63 19.57 12.55
N ASP A 661 -13.94 18.76 11.77
CA ASP A 661 -12.86 17.92 12.26
C ASP A 661 -11.63 18.74 12.71
N ALA A 662 -11.27 19.76 11.93
CA ALA A 662 -10.20 20.70 12.31
C ALA A 662 -10.54 21.48 13.59
N GLN A 663 -11.78 21.94 13.74
CA GLN A 663 -12.27 22.61 14.95
C GLN A 663 -12.24 21.68 16.17
N ARG A 664 -12.68 20.42 16.00
CA ARG A 664 -12.62 19.38 17.05
C ARG A 664 -11.19 19.16 17.53
N MET A 665 -10.24 19.01 16.62
CA MET A 665 -8.82 18.82 16.97
C MET A 665 -8.19 20.03 17.68
N ARG A 666 -8.82 21.21 17.60
CA ARG A 666 -8.43 22.42 18.35
C ARG A 666 -9.15 22.59 19.69
N GLY A 667 -10.01 21.64 20.08
CA GLY A 667 -10.84 21.76 21.28
C GLY A 667 -12.02 22.73 21.13
N ARG A 668 -12.35 23.16 19.91
CA ARG A 668 -13.49 24.05 19.64
C ARG A 668 -14.76 23.25 19.40
N HIS A 669 -15.16 22.48 20.41
CA HIS A 669 -16.21 21.47 20.30
C HIS A 669 -17.56 22.06 19.87
N LEU A 670 -17.96 23.20 20.40
CA LEU A 670 -19.23 23.85 20.02
C LEU A 670 -19.25 24.25 18.54
N GLU A 671 -18.18 24.87 18.03
CA GLU A 671 -18.09 25.23 16.62
C GLU A 671 -18.10 23.99 15.72
N ALA A 672 -17.40 22.93 16.13
CA ALA A 672 -17.40 21.65 15.42
C ALA A 672 -18.80 21.02 15.35
N VAL A 673 -19.57 21.06 16.45
CA VAL A 673 -20.96 20.58 16.46
C VAL A 673 -21.82 21.36 15.47
N VAL A 674 -21.65 22.68 15.38
CA VAL A 674 -22.38 23.52 14.41
C VAL A 674 -22.07 23.10 12.98
N SER A 675 -20.78 23.08 12.61
CA SER A 675 -20.37 22.75 11.25
C SER A 675 -20.74 21.32 10.83
N LEU A 676 -20.59 20.34 11.73
CA LEU A 676 -20.92 18.94 11.44
C LEU A 676 -22.44 18.71 11.34
N SER A 677 -23.22 19.42 12.17
CA SER A 677 -24.69 19.34 12.11
C SER A 677 -25.22 19.93 10.80
N GLU A 678 -24.63 21.03 10.33
CA GLU A 678 -24.95 21.60 9.01
C GLU A 678 -24.53 20.65 7.87
N ALA A 679 -23.35 20.04 7.96
CA ALA A 679 -22.89 19.04 6.99
C ALA A 679 -23.86 17.85 6.89
N ILE A 680 -24.35 17.33 8.02
CA ILE A 680 -25.34 16.25 8.08
C ILE A 680 -26.63 16.68 7.38
N ALA A 681 -27.19 17.85 7.73
CA ALA A 681 -28.43 18.33 7.13
C ALA A 681 -28.32 18.50 5.60
N LEU A 682 -27.16 18.96 5.10
CA LEU A 682 -26.90 19.03 3.66
C LEU A 682 -26.74 17.65 3.04
N ALA A 683 -26.03 16.74 3.69
CA ALA A 683 -25.80 15.39 3.19
C ALA A 683 -27.09 14.55 3.16
N GLU A 684 -28.02 14.74 4.10
CA GLU A 684 -29.36 14.14 4.10
C GLU A 684 -30.18 14.63 2.90
N ARG A 685 -30.20 15.95 2.66
CA ARG A 685 -30.89 16.54 1.50
C ARG A 685 -30.34 16.06 0.17
N LEU A 686 -29.05 15.75 0.12
CA LEU A 686 -28.35 15.26 -1.07
C LEU A 686 -28.38 13.73 -1.21
N ASP A 687 -28.88 13.01 -0.20
CA ASP A 687 -28.78 11.55 -0.10
C ASP A 687 -27.35 11.05 -0.37
N ALA A 688 -26.38 11.68 0.33
CA ALA A 688 -24.95 11.49 0.18
C ALA A 688 -24.38 10.64 1.35
N PRO A 689 -24.53 9.30 1.31
CA PRO A 689 -24.21 8.42 2.45
C PRO A 689 -22.74 8.47 2.86
N ASN A 690 -21.82 8.73 1.92
CA ASN A 690 -20.40 8.85 2.22
C ASN A 690 -20.08 10.06 3.11
N ILE A 691 -20.80 11.18 2.93
CA ILE A 691 -20.63 12.39 3.76
C ILE A 691 -21.31 12.17 5.11
N LEU A 692 -22.51 11.60 5.13
CA LEU A 692 -23.24 11.27 6.35
C LEU A 692 -22.42 10.40 7.30
N LEU A 693 -21.77 9.35 6.78
CA LEU A 693 -20.92 8.46 7.57
C LEU A 693 -19.79 9.19 8.29
N ILE A 694 -19.07 10.07 7.56
CA ILE A 694 -17.94 10.80 8.10
C ILE A 694 -18.42 11.88 9.07
N ALA A 695 -19.46 12.63 8.71
CA ALA A 695 -19.97 13.72 9.53
C ALA A 695 -20.56 13.22 10.85
N HIS A 696 -21.36 12.15 10.85
CA HIS A 696 -21.85 11.52 12.08
C HIS A 696 -20.71 10.96 12.94
N GLY A 697 -19.73 10.29 12.33
CA GLY A 697 -18.56 9.78 13.06
C GLY A 697 -17.76 10.90 13.72
N ASN A 698 -17.46 11.97 12.98
CA ASN A 698 -16.73 13.13 13.51
C ASN A 698 -17.53 13.87 14.59
N LEU A 699 -18.86 13.93 14.47
CA LEU A 699 -19.72 14.55 15.48
C LEU A 699 -19.76 13.73 16.77
N ALA A 700 -19.86 12.41 16.66
CA ALA A 700 -19.74 11.52 17.81
C ALA A 700 -18.39 11.68 18.52
N LEU A 701 -17.29 11.69 17.76
CA LEU A 701 -15.95 11.93 18.31
C LEU A 701 -15.82 13.33 18.93
N THR A 702 -16.56 14.33 18.43
CA THR A 702 -16.59 15.68 19.01
C THR A 702 -17.21 15.66 20.40
N TYR A 703 -18.33 14.95 20.57
CA TYR A 703 -18.98 14.79 21.88
C TYR A 703 -18.11 14.01 22.86
N LEU A 704 -17.51 12.88 22.44
CA LEU A 704 -16.61 12.11 23.32
C LEU A 704 -15.37 12.87 23.75
N ALA A 705 -14.86 13.77 22.90
CA ALA A 705 -13.69 14.56 23.20
C ALA A 705 -13.98 15.84 24.01
N TRP A 706 -15.25 16.16 24.33
CA TRP A 706 -15.65 17.40 24.99
C TRP A 706 -15.80 17.21 26.50
N PRO A 707 -14.82 17.63 27.34
CA PRO A 707 -14.80 17.27 28.76
C PRO A 707 -15.96 17.87 29.57
N THR A 708 -16.42 19.07 29.20
CA THR A 708 -17.57 19.78 29.80
C THR A 708 -18.81 19.72 28.92
N GLY A 709 -18.83 18.78 27.97
CA GLY A 709 -19.84 18.68 26.94
C GLY A 709 -21.11 17.95 27.38
N PRO A 710 -22.04 17.75 26.43
CA PRO A 710 -23.19 16.87 26.63
C PRO A 710 -22.78 15.44 26.97
N PRO A 711 -23.65 14.66 27.65
CA PRO A 711 -23.38 13.28 28.00
C PRO A 711 -23.08 12.39 26.78
N PRO A 712 -22.32 11.28 26.96
CA PRO A 712 -21.87 10.40 25.87
C PRO A 712 -23.01 9.75 25.07
N ASP A 713 -24.24 9.75 25.60
CA ASP A 713 -25.44 9.23 24.93
C ASP A 713 -25.70 9.90 23.57
N TYR A 714 -25.35 11.19 23.42
CA TYR A 714 -25.43 11.90 22.15
C TYR A 714 -24.43 11.36 21.11
N ALA A 715 -23.24 10.92 21.55
CA ALA A 715 -22.28 10.27 20.69
C ALA A 715 -22.79 8.90 20.23
N ILE A 716 -23.34 8.09 21.15
CA ILE A 716 -23.95 6.78 20.85
C ILE A 716 -25.01 6.92 19.75
N ARG A 717 -25.88 7.93 19.85
CA ARG A 717 -26.92 8.16 18.84
C ARG A 717 -26.34 8.43 17.45
N HIS A 718 -25.37 9.32 17.32
CA HIS A 718 -24.75 9.60 16.02
C HIS A 718 -23.98 8.39 15.47
N LEU A 719 -23.39 7.56 16.33
CA LEU A 719 -22.79 6.29 15.93
C LEU A 719 -23.82 5.28 15.45
N CYS A 720 -25.03 5.26 16.02
CA CYS A 720 -26.14 4.46 15.51
C CYS A 720 -26.65 4.95 14.14
N SER A 721 -26.74 6.27 13.90
CA SER A 721 -27.06 6.81 12.57
C SER A 721 -25.96 6.49 11.54
N MET A 722 -24.69 6.53 11.95
CA MET A 722 -23.57 6.07 11.13
C MET A 722 -23.67 4.56 10.83
N LEU A 723 -24.05 3.75 11.82
CA LEU A 723 -24.22 2.29 11.67
C LEU A 723 -25.38 1.95 10.73
N GLU A 724 -26.50 2.67 10.82
CA GLU A 724 -27.66 2.54 9.94
C GLU A 724 -27.24 2.79 8.48
N THR A 725 -26.61 3.94 8.24
CA THR A 725 -26.12 4.31 6.91
C THR A 725 -25.11 3.28 6.39
N ALA A 726 -24.17 2.85 7.22
CA ALA A 726 -23.13 1.89 6.84
C ALA A 726 -23.73 0.52 6.48
N THR A 727 -24.79 0.12 7.19
CA THR A 727 -25.51 -1.14 6.92
C THR A 727 -26.29 -1.04 5.61
N ALA A 728 -26.97 0.08 5.35
CA ALA A 728 -27.76 0.29 4.14
C ALA A 728 -26.92 0.26 2.84
N ILE A 729 -25.65 0.70 2.89
CA ILE A 729 -24.75 0.71 1.73
C ILE A 729 -23.63 -0.35 1.78
N ASP A 730 -23.73 -1.32 2.69
CA ASP A 730 -22.74 -2.39 2.92
C ASP A 730 -21.29 -1.90 3.10
N ALA A 731 -21.13 -0.78 3.82
CA ALA A 731 -19.85 -0.15 4.08
C ALA A 731 -19.16 -0.76 5.31
N ARG A 732 -18.62 -1.98 5.17
CA ARG A 732 -18.01 -2.77 6.27
C ARG A 732 -16.97 -2.02 7.10
N ARG A 733 -16.10 -1.21 6.49
CA ARG A 733 -15.08 -0.42 7.22
C ARG A 733 -15.72 0.64 8.14
N PHE A 734 -16.74 1.34 7.66
CA PHE A 734 -17.45 2.33 8.47
C PHE A 734 -18.28 1.69 9.58
N LYS A 735 -18.84 0.50 9.34
CA LYS A 735 -19.46 -0.33 10.39
C LYS A 735 -18.47 -0.68 11.52
N ALA A 736 -17.25 -1.09 11.17
CA ALA A 736 -16.20 -1.37 12.15
C ALA A 736 -15.78 -0.11 12.95
N LEU A 737 -15.70 1.05 12.30
CA LEU A 737 -15.44 2.34 12.97
C LEU A 737 -16.57 2.73 13.93
N ALA A 738 -17.83 2.50 13.54
CA ALA A 738 -18.98 2.74 14.41
C ALA A 738 -18.90 1.86 15.67
N PHE A 739 -18.59 0.55 15.53
CA PHE A 739 -18.40 -0.35 16.66
C PHE A 739 -17.25 0.08 17.59
N LEU A 740 -16.10 0.46 17.02
CA LEU A 740 -14.96 0.92 17.81
C LEU A 740 -15.31 2.13 18.68
N ASN A 741 -16.01 3.10 18.08
CA ASN A 741 -16.40 4.33 18.75
C ASN A 741 -17.59 4.11 19.70
N LEU A 742 -18.49 3.15 19.43
CA LEU A 742 -19.55 2.75 20.36
C LEU A 742 -18.93 2.15 21.62
N GLY A 743 -17.94 1.26 21.46
CA GLY A 743 -17.18 0.72 22.58
C GLY A 743 -16.53 1.81 23.44
N ALA A 744 -15.94 2.83 22.81
CA ALA A 744 -15.39 3.99 23.53
C ALA A 744 -16.48 4.82 24.23
N ALA A 745 -17.61 5.07 23.57
CA ALA A 745 -18.72 5.85 24.14
C ALA A 745 -19.34 5.17 25.37
N TYR A 746 -19.52 3.84 25.33
CA TYR A 746 -19.97 3.07 26.48
C TYR A 746 -18.92 2.96 27.58
N ALA A 747 -17.62 2.97 27.22
CA ALA A 747 -16.52 2.95 28.19
C ALA A 747 -16.37 4.25 29.01
N ASP A 748 -16.78 5.38 28.43
CA ASP A 748 -16.81 6.68 29.10
C ASP A 748 -18.17 6.96 29.78
N ARG A 749 -19.19 6.15 29.48
CA ARG A 749 -20.42 6.06 30.29
C ARG A 749 -20.11 5.35 31.63
N CYS A 750 -21.03 5.41 32.59
CA CYS A 750 -20.93 4.75 33.90
C CYS A 750 -20.44 3.29 33.74
N PRO A 751 -19.17 2.96 34.09
CA PRO A 751 -18.58 1.66 33.78
C PRO A 751 -19.34 0.46 34.37
N PRO A 752 -19.84 0.51 35.62
CA PRO A 752 -20.66 -0.56 36.18
C PRO A 752 -21.93 -0.86 35.36
N CYS A 753 -22.48 0.14 34.66
CA CYS A 753 -23.75 0.03 33.95
C CYS A 753 -23.61 -0.28 32.46
N SER A 754 -22.41 -0.12 31.89
CA SER A 754 -22.17 -0.25 30.45
C SER A 754 -20.95 -1.10 30.08
N HIS A 755 -20.35 -1.80 31.06
CA HIS A 755 -19.20 -2.68 30.87
C HIS A 755 -19.42 -3.68 29.72
N ASP A 756 -20.51 -4.47 29.78
CA ASP A 756 -20.79 -5.51 28.80
C ASP A 756 -20.98 -4.95 27.39
N ALA A 757 -21.68 -3.81 27.27
CA ALA A 757 -21.88 -3.13 26.00
C ALA A 757 -20.55 -2.60 25.43
N ALA A 758 -19.71 -1.98 26.26
CA ALA A 758 -18.40 -1.46 25.86
C ALA A 758 -17.47 -2.59 25.37
N VAL A 759 -17.43 -3.71 26.10
CA VAL A 759 -16.68 -4.90 25.72
C VAL A 759 -17.23 -5.52 24.44
N HIS A 760 -18.55 -5.70 24.33
CA HIS A 760 -19.21 -6.27 23.16
C HIS A 760 -18.85 -5.51 21.87
N TRP A 761 -19.09 -4.19 21.83
CA TRP A 761 -18.83 -3.39 20.65
C TRP A 761 -17.33 -3.28 20.33
N GLY A 762 -16.47 -3.23 21.36
CA GLY A 762 -15.02 -3.27 21.18
C GLY A 762 -14.52 -4.58 20.56
N GLN A 763 -15.09 -5.72 20.96
CA GLN A 763 -14.76 -7.04 20.40
C GLN A 763 -15.27 -7.20 18.96
N GLU A 764 -16.50 -6.78 18.67
CA GLU A 764 -17.04 -6.80 17.30
C GLU A 764 -16.25 -5.90 16.36
N ALA A 765 -15.79 -4.73 16.84
CA ALA A 765 -14.86 -3.88 16.09
C ALA A 765 -13.54 -4.60 15.79
N ALA A 766 -12.91 -5.20 16.81
CA ALA A 766 -11.64 -5.91 16.66
C ALA A 766 -11.75 -7.07 15.65
N LYS A 767 -12.83 -7.85 15.74
CA LYS A 767 -13.13 -8.95 14.81
C LYS A 767 -13.29 -8.44 13.38
N LEU A 768 -14.15 -7.46 13.17
CA LEU A 768 -14.44 -6.95 11.82
C LEU A 768 -13.21 -6.27 11.20
N PHE A 769 -12.41 -5.52 11.96
CA PHE A 769 -11.15 -4.97 11.45
C PHE A 769 -10.13 -6.06 11.10
N THR A 770 -10.08 -7.16 11.85
CA THR A 770 -9.21 -8.30 11.54
C THR A 770 -9.62 -8.98 10.23
N GLU A 771 -10.93 -9.20 10.02
CA GLU A 771 -11.47 -9.73 8.76
C GLU A 771 -11.19 -8.80 7.56
N LEU A 772 -11.14 -7.49 7.79
CA LEU A 772 -10.79 -6.48 6.80
C LEU A 772 -9.27 -6.30 6.60
N GLY A 773 -8.44 -7.01 7.38
CA GLY A 773 -6.98 -6.89 7.34
C GLY A 773 -6.42 -5.60 7.97
N ASP A 774 -7.23 -4.80 8.67
CA ASP A 774 -6.79 -3.57 9.33
C ASP A 774 -6.35 -3.83 10.78
N LEU A 775 -5.16 -4.43 10.91
CA LEU A 775 -4.59 -4.79 12.21
C LEU A 775 -4.36 -3.58 13.13
N ARG A 776 -4.18 -2.37 12.58
CA ARG A 776 -4.02 -1.13 13.36
C ARG A 776 -5.29 -0.81 14.14
N TYR A 777 -6.44 -0.81 13.47
CA TYR A 777 -7.70 -0.51 14.13
C TYR A 777 -8.19 -1.68 14.98
N ALA A 778 -7.88 -2.93 14.60
CA ALA A 778 -8.12 -4.09 15.45
C ALA A 778 -7.35 -4.01 16.78
N ALA A 779 -6.06 -3.63 16.73
CA ALA A 779 -5.25 -3.41 17.93
C ALA A 779 -5.80 -2.29 18.81
N ARG A 780 -6.26 -1.20 18.20
CA ARG A 780 -6.89 -0.08 18.92
C ARG A 780 -8.19 -0.49 19.61
N ALA A 781 -9.01 -1.31 18.96
CA ALA A 781 -10.21 -1.88 19.56
C ALA A 781 -9.89 -2.75 20.77
N LEU A 782 -8.92 -3.66 20.65
CA LEU A 782 -8.46 -4.51 21.75
C LEU A 782 -7.86 -3.70 22.91
N LYS A 783 -7.11 -2.64 22.62
CA LYS A 783 -6.60 -1.71 23.63
C LYS A 783 -7.74 -1.07 24.41
N ASN A 784 -8.77 -0.58 23.72
CA ASN A 784 -9.92 0.04 24.37
C ASN A 784 -10.68 -0.97 25.25
N VAL A 785 -10.85 -2.21 24.81
CA VAL A 785 -11.43 -3.30 25.63
C VAL A 785 -10.59 -3.56 26.88
N GLY A 786 -9.26 -3.56 26.77
CA GLY A 786 -8.36 -3.69 27.92
C GLY A 786 -8.54 -2.56 28.94
N VAL A 787 -8.69 -1.30 28.48
CA VAL A 787 -8.99 -0.15 29.35
C VAL A 787 -10.32 -0.35 30.09
N VAL A 788 -11.34 -0.89 29.41
CA VAL A 788 -12.65 -1.17 30.03
C VAL A 788 -12.55 -2.22 31.13
N HIS A 789 -11.84 -3.33 30.91
CA HIS A 789 -11.62 -4.35 31.95
C HIS A 789 -10.81 -3.83 33.13
N ALA A 790 -9.76 -3.04 32.86
CA ALA A 790 -8.94 -2.44 33.92
C ALA A 790 -9.76 -1.50 34.81
N ARG A 791 -10.61 -0.66 34.22
CA ARG A 791 -11.53 0.24 34.95
C ARG A 791 -12.59 -0.53 35.76
N ALA A 792 -13.00 -1.71 35.30
CA ALA A 792 -13.95 -2.58 35.98
C ALA A 792 -13.34 -3.44 37.10
N GLY A 793 -12.01 -3.36 37.32
CA GLY A 793 -11.33 -4.14 38.35
C GLY A 793 -10.96 -5.57 37.95
N ASP A 794 -10.90 -5.86 36.64
CA ASP A 794 -10.44 -7.15 36.09
C ASP A 794 -9.07 -7.00 35.40
N PRO A 795 -7.97 -6.98 36.17
CA PRO A 795 -6.63 -6.71 35.63
C PRO A 795 -6.09 -7.86 34.76
N ASP A 796 -6.49 -9.11 35.02
CA ASP A 796 -5.99 -10.27 34.27
C ASP A 796 -6.51 -10.26 32.83
N THR A 797 -7.81 -10.00 32.64
CA THR A 797 -8.40 -9.87 31.30
C THR A 797 -7.91 -8.60 30.61
N ALA A 798 -7.74 -7.50 31.35
CA ALA A 798 -7.17 -6.26 30.82
C ALA A 798 -5.76 -6.48 30.25
N ASP A 799 -4.88 -7.16 31.00
CA ASP A 799 -3.52 -7.48 30.58
C ASP A 799 -3.51 -8.38 29.35
N ALA A 800 -4.39 -9.39 29.27
CA ALA A 800 -4.52 -10.23 28.08
C ALA A 800 -4.91 -9.40 26.84
N CYS A 801 -5.84 -8.45 26.99
CA CYS A 801 -6.23 -7.52 25.93
C CYS A 801 -5.09 -6.57 25.53
N PHE A 802 -4.37 -6.00 26.49
CA PHE A 802 -3.21 -5.14 26.21
C PHE A 802 -2.08 -5.89 25.53
N GLN A 803 -1.80 -7.13 25.92
CA GLN A 803 -0.78 -7.97 25.26
C GLN A 803 -1.15 -8.27 23.80
N ARG A 804 -2.42 -8.61 23.52
CA ARG A 804 -2.89 -8.81 22.14
C ARG A 804 -2.84 -7.52 21.33
N ALA A 805 -3.23 -6.39 21.92
CA ALA A 805 -3.10 -5.08 21.28
C ALA A 805 -1.64 -4.71 21.02
N LEU A 806 -0.74 -4.96 21.96
CA LEU A 806 0.71 -4.73 21.81
C LEU A 806 1.31 -5.60 20.72
N ALA A 807 0.95 -6.88 20.64
CA ALA A 807 1.38 -7.77 19.58
C ALA A 807 0.95 -7.20 18.21
N ALA A 808 -0.33 -6.85 18.07
CA ALA A 808 -0.84 -6.29 16.83
C ALA A 808 -0.25 -4.89 16.49
N PHE A 809 -0.06 -3.99 17.46
CA PHE A 809 0.62 -2.70 17.24
C PHE A 809 2.10 -2.87 16.90
N THR A 810 2.75 -3.91 17.43
CA THR A 810 4.12 -4.28 17.07
C THR A 810 4.15 -4.77 15.63
N ASP A 811 3.20 -5.62 15.23
CA ASP A 811 3.08 -6.13 13.87
C ASP A 811 2.84 -5.01 12.83
N VAL A 812 2.22 -3.88 13.23
CA VAL A 812 2.01 -2.70 12.35
C VAL A 812 2.98 -1.54 12.58
N GLU A 813 3.99 -1.71 13.44
CA GLU A 813 5.06 -0.75 13.75
C GLU A 813 4.61 0.59 14.35
N MET A 814 3.52 0.62 15.12
CA MET A 814 3.01 1.85 15.73
C MET A 814 3.71 2.20 17.06
N SER A 815 4.97 2.63 17.00
CA SER A 815 5.81 2.90 18.18
C SER A 815 5.14 3.80 19.24
N GLN A 816 4.43 4.85 18.83
CA GLN A 816 3.70 5.73 19.76
C GLN A 816 2.52 5.01 20.44
N GLU A 817 1.79 4.15 19.73
CA GLU A 817 0.67 3.41 20.32
C GLU A 817 1.17 2.26 21.20
N ILE A 818 2.31 1.65 20.88
CA ILE A 818 3.00 0.68 21.74
C ILE A 818 3.36 1.32 23.07
N GLU A 819 3.95 2.51 23.05
CA GLU A 819 4.31 3.25 24.27
C GLU A 819 3.06 3.62 25.09
N LYS A 820 2.03 4.18 24.46
CA LYS A 820 0.75 4.47 25.13
C LYS A 820 0.12 3.23 25.75
N THR A 821 0.15 2.10 25.06
CA THR A 821 -0.44 0.84 25.57
C THR A 821 0.37 0.29 26.75
N ARG A 822 1.71 0.39 26.72
CA ARG A 822 2.56 0.02 27.86
C ARG A 822 2.33 0.90 29.09
N LEU A 823 2.03 2.19 28.89
CA LEU A 823 1.67 3.09 29.99
C LEU A 823 0.34 2.67 30.64
N LEU A 824 -0.65 2.28 29.82
CA LEU A 824 -1.95 1.81 30.32
C LEU A 824 -1.84 0.49 31.11
N MET A 825 -0.89 -0.38 30.81
CA MET A 825 -0.63 -1.58 31.64
C MET A 825 -0.10 -1.26 33.05
N TRP A 826 0.43 -0.05 33.26
CA TRP A 826 0.94 0.38 34.55
C TRP A 826 -0.11 1.14 35.36
N ASP A 827 -0.86 2.02 34.70
CA ASP A 827 -1.86 2.86 35.33
C ASP A 827 -2.94 3.22 34.31
N VAL A 828 -4.16 2.73 34.55
CA VAL A 828 -5.34 3.14 33.78
C VAL A 828 -6.02 4.25 34.59
N PRO A 829 -6.16 5.47 34.04
CA PRO A 829 -6.79 6.57 34.76
C PRO A 829 -8.18 6.17 35.26
N PRO A 830 -8.46 6.35 36.57
CA PRO A 830 -9.81 6.12 37.10
C PRO A 830 -10.77 7.15 36.49
N LEU A 831 -12.02 6.73 36.26
CA LEU A 831 -13.10 7.67 35.93
C LEU A 831 -13.63 8.32 37.22
N GLU A 832 -14.10 9.56 37.11
CA GLU A 832 -14.72 10.26 38.24
C GLU A 832 -16.07 9.63 38.60
N ALA A 833 -16.17 9.21 39.87
CA ALA A 833 -17.29 8.82 40.73
C ALA A 833 -18.50 7.99 40.17
N PRO A 834 -19.02 7.03 40.96
CA PRO A 834 -20.18 6.22 40.58
C PRO A 834 -21.47 7.04 40.43
N CYS A 835 -22.32 6.63 39.50
CA CYS A 835 -23.66 7.17 39.34
C CYS A 835 -24.65 6.46 40.28
N GLU A 836 -25.39 7.24 41.08
CA GLU A 836 -26.65 6.80 41.69
C GLU A 836 -27.78 7.04 40.67
N HIS A 837 -28.07 6.05 39.82
CA HIS A 837 -29.19 6.16 38.88
C HIS A 837 -30.53 6.17 39.63
N SER A 838 -31.37 7.15 39.33
CA SER A 838 -32.77 7.11 39.76
C SER A 838 -33.55 6.06 38.92
N PRO A 839 -34.66 5.49 39.43
CA PRO A 839 -35.50 4.56 38.66
C PRO A 839 -36.00 5.14 37.32
N GLN A 840 -36.01 6.46 37.17
CA GLN A 840 -36.37 7.17 35.94
C GLN A 840 -35.25 7.16 34.88
N GLU A 841 -34.04 6.69 35.18
CA GLU A 841 -32.91 6.61 34.22
C GLU A 841 -32.60 5.16 33.78
N ALA A 842 -33.20 4.16 34.42
CA ALA A 842 -32.99 2.75 34.11
C ALA A 842 -33.52 2.36 32.72
N TRP A 843 -34.73 2.82 32.36
CA TRP A 843 -35.32 2.56 31.04
C TRP A 843 -34.48 3.17 29.90
N MET A 844 -33.88 4.34 30.13
CA MET A 844 -33.02 5.02 29.16
C MET A 844 -31.73 4.22 28.91
N THR A 845 -31.22 3.54 29.93
CA THR A 845 -30.02 2.70 29.84
C THR A 845 -30.26 1.43 29.05
N GLU A 846 -31.38 0.74 29.32
CA GLU A 846 -31.80 -0.44 28.57
C GLU A 846 -32.04 -0.10 27.09
N TRP A 847 -32.75 1.00 26.84
CA TRP A 847 -33.01 1.48 25.50
C TRP A 847 -31.72 1.82 24.72
N LEU A 848 -30.76 2.53 25.34
CA LEU A 848 -29.47 2.84 24.72
C LEU A 848 -28.71 1.56 24.32
N ASN A 849 -28.69 0.56 25.20
CA ASN A 849 -27.99 -0.71 24.96
C ASN A 849 -28.62 -1.51 23.80
N GLU A 850 -29.95 -1.51 23.66
CA GLU A 850 -30.64 -2.20 22.56
C GLU A 850 -30.56 -1.47 21.22
N LEU A 851 -30.36 -0.14 21.24
CA LEU A 851 -30.43 0.69 20.04
C LEU A 851 -29.52 0.19 18.88
N PRO A 852 -28.21 -0.07 19.06
CA PRO A 852 -27.39 -0.52 17.95
C PRO A 852 -27.79 -1.92 17.45
N HIS A 853 -28.29 -2.79 18.34
CA HIS A 853 -28.80 -4.11 17.94
C HIS A 853 -30.07 -4.00 17.10
N ALA A 854 -30.99 -3.08 17.43
CA ALA A 854 -32.17 -2.80 16.62
C ALA A 854 -31.79 -2.35 15.20
N ILE A 855 -30.80 -1.46 15.07
CA ILE A 855 -30.26 -1.02 13.76
C ILE A 855 -29.70 -2.20 12.96
N LEU A 856 -28.97 -3.11 13.60
CA LEU A 856 -28.45 -4.31 12.92
C LEU A 856 -29.55 -5.28 12.49
N ARG A 857 -30.70 -5.30 13.18
CA ARG A 857 -31.90 -6.05 12.79
C ARG A 857 -32.75 -5.34 11.72
N GLY A 858 -32.39 -4.11 11.35
CA GLY A 858 -33.12 -3.28 10.38
C GLY A 858 -34.27 -2.47 10.99
N ASP A 859 -34.39 -2.40 12.32
CA ASP A 859 -35.38 -1.55 12.99
C ASP A 859 -34.76 -0.19 13.35
N THR A 860 -35.16 0.84 12.58
CA THR A 860 -34.68 2.22 12.74
C THR A 860 -35.69 3.11 13.45
N SER A 861 -36.85 2.57 13.85
CA SER A 861 -37.90 3.31 14.55
C SER A 861 -37.42 3.89 15.87
N HIS A 862 -36.51 3.20 16.56
CA HIS A 862 -35.92 3.62 17.83
C HIS A 862 -35.07 4.90 17.71
N LEU A 863 -34.50 5.22 16.55
CA LEU A 863 -33.76 6.47 16.35
C LEU A 863 -34.67 7.71 16.39
N ARG A 864 -35.98 7.56 16.15
CA ARG A 864 -36.96 8.66 16.13
C ARG A 864 -37.44 9.08 17.51
N GLN A 865 -37.27 8.23 18.52
CA GLN A 865 -37.83 8.40 19.87
C GLN A 865 -36.96 9.27 20.80
N VAL A 866 -35.95 9.99 20.26
CA VAL A 866 -34.84 10.53 21.07
C VAL A 866 -34.60 11.99 20.72
N MET A 867 -34.17 12.80 21.71
CA MET A 867 -33.88 14.22 21.54
C MET A 867 -32.52 14.48 20.88
N PHE A 868 -32.48 15.30 19.83
CA PHE A 868 -31.21 15.75 19.22
C PHE A 868 -30.77 17.06 19.89
N LEU A 869 -29.48 17.32 20.06
CA LEU A 869 -29.03 18.68 20.36
C LEU A 869 -28.91 19.46 19.06
N LYS A 870 -29.69 20.54 18.94
CA LYS A 870 -29.55 21.50 17.85
C LYS A 870 -28.81 22.74 18.34
N PRO A 871 -27.76 23.19 17.64
CA PRO A 871 -27.20 24.50 17.89
C PRO A 871 -28.20 25.60 17.51
N VAL A 872 -28.50 26.51 18.44
CA VAL A 872 -29.41 27.64 18.27
C VAL A 872 -28.73 28.93 18.76
N PRO A 873 -28.79 30.03 18.00
CA PRO A 873 -28.32 31.33 18.49
C PRO A 873 -29.25 31.86 19.59
N ARG A 874 -28.71 32.17 20.77
CA ARG A 874 -29.38 32.89 21.87
C ARG A 874 -28.47 34.03 22.34
N ASP A 875 -29.01 35.25 22.37
CA ASP A 875 -28.31 36.46 22.85
C ASP A 875 -26.91 36.70 22.24
N GLY A 876 -26.75 36.39 20.94
CA GLY A 876 -25.48 36.55 20.22
C GLY A 876 -24.44 35.44 20.47
N GLN A 877 -24.78 34.41 21.24
CA GLN A 877 -23.96 33.21 21.46
C GLN A 877 -24.67 31.93 20.97
N MET A 878 -23.91 30.95 20.48
CA MET A 878 -24.47 29.66 20.09
C MET A 878 -24.67 28.78 21.32
N THR A 879 -25.85 28.19 21.47
CA THR A 879 -26.20 27.29 22.58
C THR A 879 -26.80 25.99 22.05
N LEU A 880 -26.56 24.86 22.72
CA LEU A 880 -27.16 23.58 22.35
C LEU A 880 -28.52 23.44 23.04
N VAL A 881 -29.57 23.20 22.26
CA VAL A 881 -30.94 23.03 22.77
C VAL A 881 -31.45 21.63 22.40
N PRO A 882 -32.04 20.87 23.35
CA PRO A 882 -32.72 19.61 23.06
C PRO A 882 -33.88 19.83 22.09
N LEU A 883 -33.93 19.03 21.04
CA LEU A 883 -34.98 19.03 20.03
C LEU A 883 -35.88 17.83 20.31
N VAL A 884 -37.06 18.10 20.89
CA VAL A 884 -38.10 17.09 21.11
C VAL A 884 -38.70 16.70 19.75
N PRO A 885 -38.82 15.41 19.42
CA PRO A 885 -39.54 14.96 18.22
C PRO A 885 -40.97 15.53 18.23
N ARG A 886 -41.42 16.07 17.10
CA ARG A 886 -42.70 16.80 16.96
C ARG A 886 -43.97 15.97 17.14
N ASP A 887 -43.89 14.69 17.51
CA ASP A 887 -45.05 13.79 17.59
C ASP A 887 -45.64 13.63 19.00
N GLU A 888 -45.20 14.42 20.00
CA GLU A 888 -45.87 14.52 21.31
C GLU A 888 -46.02 15.99 21.76
N ALA A 889 -46.86 16.74 21.04
CA ALA A 889 -47.47 17.99 21.52
C ALA A 889 -48.96 18.01 21.18
#